data_AF-A0A955Y6A4-F1
#
_entry.id   AF-A0A955Y6A4-F1
#
_cell.length_a   1.000
_cell.length_b   1.000
_cell.length_c   1.000
_cell.angle_alpha   90.00
_cell.angle_beta   90.00
_cell.angle_gamma   90.00
#
_symmetry.space_group_name_H-M   'P 1'
#
loop_
_entity.id
_entity.type
_entity.pdbx_description
1 polymer ?
#
loop_
_entity_poly.entity_id
_entity_poly.type
_entity_poly.pdbx_seq_one_letter_code
_entity_poly.pdbx_strand_id
1 'polypeptide(L)'
;DVRVYDLDPLAPRAQRQLGWVAGTGVLEGGDIVVTKSDVYENTWVFGEKEPFGERPGLLRLRLDGSDLDIVEHIAVRYPGPDPGALPLGRVLTGDVDGDGRDDIVAQNGGGLLLLLRGDTGWEQLQVPGMDPLLVANLDDDPAEEVVVMLPDREREVWVLGTPDGTGLPYIEPVAAVPEPPPLTDPATARVWARAMDLVRMGLGDLAASALSRHAATQQAGAAAALFTAAGELWLTAVQPERAIQAFEEAVLLSGQDPGLQRRAVSGAAAAHWQDHDVAGTVGWLTHERADTPAILERLGLDEVPTAAPRTVLSFGGALPDGWSVVAPESLGTGPTREGVRLTAFSDQATLATLPLRATAAERGLVVELDLAHVELGSGVRVELVAGERRPLVVGVSGHGGANRTVRFAGCHQEDLNRLGAIRAVGPGGSVPESLVLRVHHLPAAHATLCEVRDASGAILSRDLIETEMPESGDWHLELAAYRESGSATVSMSRIALRAVTLIGYEVAPERAAPSTPEARLDRAVRYARARDPARARETLRAVLDARDPAEMARLRRFLRQDLDDIWPVVAELDRGVYQEQFAASLSDAARYYLDPEIRDVLTSPEIEELPLRSRAAMALAWGRVRLFQATDQPERALAELARILDAPATDPGDARDDASEAHLMSARILWTMGRSDEARDHARDFVAGSATPDLAAKIVSRHLPDLAIDPP
;
A
#
# COMPACT_ATOMS: atom_id res chain seq x y z
N ASP A 1 -17.38 7.67 1.49
CA ASP A 1 -18.68 8.40 1.53
C ASP A 1 -18.85 9.02 2.90
N VAL A 2 -19.78 9.96 3.06
CA VAL A 2 -20.11 10.61 4.35
C VAL A 2 -21.54 10.25 4.71
N ARG A 3 -21.75 9.81 5.96
CA ARG A 3 -23.05 9.43 6.50
C ARG A 3 -23.26 10.12 7.83
N VAL A 4 -24.41 10.73 8.01
CA VAL A 4 -24.86 11.34 9.26
C VAL A 4 -25.96 10.47 9.84
N TYR A 5 -25.87 10.18 11.13
CA TYR A 5 -26.86 9.39 11.86
C TYR A 5 -27.43 10.21 13.01
N ASP A 6 -28.73 10.11 13.24
CA ASP A 6 -29.31 10.46 14.53
C ASP A 6 -28.94 9.35 15.53
N LEU A 7 -28.69 9.69 16.80
CA LEU A 7 -28.21 8.74 17.81
C LEU A 7 -29.32 8.10 18.66
N ASP A 8 -30.54 8.65 18.64
CA ASP A 8 -31.66 8.13 19.42
C ASP A 8 -32.99 8.22 18.64
N PRO A 9 -33.41 7.14 17.95
CA PRO A 9 -32.68 5.89 17.75
C PRO A 9 -31.50 6.08 16.77
N LEU A 10 -30.53 5.16 16.78
CA LEU A 10 -29.48 5.12 15.76
C LEU A 10 -30.09 4.92 14.37
N ALA A 11 -30.23 5.98 13.59
CA ALA A 11 -30.90 5.97 12.30
C ALA A 11 -30.14 6.85 11.29
N PRO A 12 -29.98 6.40 10.02
CA PRO A 12 -29.34 7.21 9.00
C PRO A 12 -30.21 8.44 8.70
N ARG A 13 -29.63 9.63 8.84
CA ARG A 13 -30.28 10.91 8.53
C ARG A 13 -29.97 11.41 7.13
N ALA A 14 -28.69 11.36 6.75
CA ALA A 14 -28.24 11.85 5.45
C ALA A 14 -27.01 11.08 4.96
N GLN A 15 -26.82 11.00 3.65
CA GLN A 15 -25.64 10.38 3.04
C GLN A 15 -25.23 11.12 1.77
N ARG A 16 -23.91 11.35 1.61
CA ARG A 16 -23.32 11.79 0.35
C ARG A 16 -22.17 10.91 -0.08
N GLN A 17 -22.24 10.44 -1.32
CA GLN A 17 -21.15 9.71 -1.96
C GLN A 17 -20.16 10.73 -2.54
N LEU A 18 -18.98 10.82 -1.94
CA LEU A 18 -17.91 11.73 -2.36
C LEU A 18 -16.71 11.01 -2.97
N GLY A 19 -16.57 9.70 -2.77
CA GLY A 19 -15.34 8.94 -3.06
C GLY A 19 -14.59 8.59 -1.78
N TRP A 20 -13.26 8.58 -1.86
CA TRP A 20 -12.38 8.37 -0.71
C TRP A 20 -12.31 9.62 0.16
N VAL A 21 -12.76 9.47 1.41
CA VAL A 21 -12.76 10.51 2.43
C VAL A 21 -11.67 10.16 3.44
N ALA A 22 -10.67 11.02 3.56
CA ALA A 22 -9.51 10.80 4.42
C ALA A 22 -9.72 11.31 5.86
N GLY A 23 -10.64 12.26 6.04
CA GLY A 23 -10.95 12.86 7.33
C GLY A 23 -12.24 13.67 7.28
N THR A 24 -12.87 13.83 8.45
CA THR A 24 -14.09 14.60 8.64
C THR A 24 -14.00 15.41 9.93
N GLY A 25 -14.42 16.68 9.90
CA GLY A 25 -14.60 17.54 11.07
C GLY A 25 -15.98 18.20 11.06
N VAL A 26 -16.39 18.80 12.17
CA VAL A 26 -17.68 19.49 12.31
C VAL A 26 -17.42 20.89 12.83
N LEU A 27 -17.80 21.89 12.05
CA LEU A 27 -17.69 23.30 12.44
C LEU A 27 -18.84 23.68 13.36
N GLU A 28 -18.63 24.73 14.16
CA GLU A 28 -19.68 25.44 14.86
C GLU A 28 -20.80 25.86 13.87
N GLY A 29 -22.05 25.59 14.25
CA GLY A 29 -23.22 25.72 13.38
C GLY A 29 -23.60 24.43 12.63
N GLY A 30 -22.78 23.36 12.72
CA GLY A 30 -23.13 22.03 12.23
C GLY A 30 -22.77 21.74 10.77
N ASP A 31 -22.06 22.65 10.09
CA ASP A 31 -21.46 22.37 8.80
C ASP A 31 -20.34 21.31 8.97
N ILE A 32 -20.22 20.38 8.02
CA ILE A 32 -19.27 19.27 8.07
C ILE A 32 -18.13 19.57 7.09
N VAL A 33 -16.89 19.44 7.53
CA VAL A 33 -15.71 19.59 6.68
C VAL A 33 -15.15 18.22 6.36
N VAL A 34 -14.77 18.00 5.10
CA VAL A 34 -14.32 16.71 4.60
C VAL A 34 -13.07 16.88 3.76
N THR A 35 -12.05 16.07 4.01
CA THR A 35 -10.92 15.89 3.09
C THR A 35 -11.21 14.75 2.13
N LYS A 36 -11.26 15.07 0.84
CA LYS A 36 -11.49 14.12 -0.24
C LYS A 36 -10.25 14.01 -1.10
N SER A 37 -9.81 12.79 -1.43
CA SER A 37 -8.69 12.57 -2.35
C SER A 37 -9.04 11.59 -3.47
N ASP A 38 -8.28 11.63 -4.56
CA ASP A 38 -8.46 10.76 -5.74
C ASP A 38 -7.56 9.52 -5.65
N VAL A 39 -7.33 9.00 -4.44
CA VAL A 39 -6.44 7.85 -4.23
C VAL A 39 -7.06 6.55 -4.73
N TYR A 40 -8.38 6.40 -4.57
CA TYR A 40 -9.11 5.19 -4.99
C TYR A 40 -10.26 5.53 -5.92
N GLU A 41 -10.16 5.04 -7.15
CA GLU A 41 -11.25 5.12 -8.12
C GLU A 41 -12.33 4.07 -7.78
N ASN A 42 -13.58 4.42 -8.11
CA ASN A 42 -14.75 3.55 -8.10
C ASN A 42 -15.65 3.83 -9.32
N THR A 43 -15.32 3.23 -10.47
CA THR A 43 -16.10 3.33 -11.71
C THR A 43 -17.50 2.72 -11.59
N TRP A 44 -17.72 1.84 -10.62
CA TRP A 44 -19.03 1.22 -10.39
C TRP A 44 -20.05 2.21 -9.84
N VAL A 45 -19.60 3.05 -8.90
CA VAL A 45 -20.42 4.06 -8.23
C VAL A 45 -20.50 5.35 -9.04
N PHE A 46 -19.37 5.82 -9.60
CA PHE A 46 -19.30 7.13 -10.26
C PHE A 46 -19.19 7.10 -11.79
N GLY A 47 -19.03 5.91 -12.38
CA GLY A 47 -18.84 5.75 -13.83
C GLY A 47 -17.41 5.99 -14.30
N GLU A 48 -17.12 5.70 -15.57
CA GLU A 48 -15.77 5.82 -16.15
C GLU A 48 -15.29 7.26 -16.35
N LYS A 49 -16.21 8.22 -16.47
CA LYS A 49 -15.87 9.64 -16.74
C LYS A 49 -15.40 10.37 -15.48
N GLU A 50 -15.95 10.00 -14.33
CA GLU A 50 -15.66 10.63 -13.05
C GLU A 50 -15.37 9.55 -12.00
N PRO A 51 -14.38 8.68 -12.24
CA PRO A 51 -14.24 7.44 -11.47
C PRO A 51 -13.94 7.70 -9.99
N PHE A 52 -13.54 8.91 -9.60
CA PHE A 52 -13.26 9.29 -8.22
C PHE A 52 -14.43 10.00 -7.53
N GLY A 53 -15.54 10.27 -8.24
CA GLY A 53 -16.65 11.07 -7.73
C GLY A 53 -16.35 12.57 -7.75
N GLU A 54 -16.65 13.24 -6.63
CA GLU A 54 -16.51 14.70 -6.50
C GLU A 54 -15.06 15.17 -6.65
N ARG A 55 -14.79 16.44 -6.94
CA ARG A 55 -13.40 16.95 -7.04
C ARG A 55 -12.63 16.76 -5.72
N PRO A 56 -11.35 16.33 -5.75
CA PRO A 56 -10.51 16.25 -4.56
C PRO A 56 -10.29 17.62 -3.95
N GLY A 57 -10.09 17.65 -2.63
CA GLY A 57 -9.94 18.89 -1.88
C GLY A 57 -10.57 18.83 -0.51
N LEU A 58 -10.64 20.01 0.10
CA LEU A 58 -11.36 20.25 1.32
C LEU A 58 -12.75 20.77 0.98
N LEU A 59 -13.78 20.04 1.41
CA LEU A 59 -15.18 20.32 1.10
C LEU A 59 -15.90 20.75 2.37
N ARG A 60 -16.67 21.84 2.33
CA ARG A 60 -17.64 22.17 3.37
C ARG A 60 -19.02 21.71 2.92
N LEU A 61 -19.64 20.87 3.73
CA LEU A 61 -20.97 20.33 3.51
C LEU A 61 -21.94 20.92 4.53
N ARG A 62 -23.16 21.20 4.09
CA ARG A 62 -24.26 21.60 4.96
C ARG A 62 -25.29 20.48 5.02
N LEU A 63 -25.73 20.16 6.23
CA LEU A 63 -26.86 19.28 6.45
C LEU A 63 -28.16 20.09 6.38
N ASP A 64 -28.97 19.86 5.36
CA ASP A 64 -30.33 20.41 5.24
C ASP A 64 -31.35 19.27 5.24
N GLY A 65 -32.05 19.10 6.36
CA GLY A 65 -32.95 17.96 6.56
C GLY A 65 -32.22 16.61 6.44
N SER A 66 -32.49 15.90 5.33
CA SER A 66 -31.89 14.60 4.97
C SER A 66 -30.80 14.69 3.90
N ASP A 67 -30.49 15.90 3.43
CA ASP A 67 -29.55 16.14 2.35
C ASP A 67 -28.24 16.73 2.88
N LEU A 68 -27.14 16.36 2.22
CA LEU A 68 -25.81 16.91 2.48
C LEU A 68 -25.37 17.65 1.23
N ASP A 69 -25.35 18.98 1.27
CA ASP A 69 -24.97 19.79 0.13
C ASP A 69 -23.55 20.31 0.26
N ILE A 70 -22.76 20.21 -0.82
CA ILE A 70 -21.46 20.86 -0.87
C ILE A 70 -21.71 22.34 -1.04
N VAL A 71 -21.51 23.10 0.04
CA VAL A 71 -21.70 24.55 0.04
C VAL A 71 -20.41 25.30 -0.30
N GLU A 72 -19.25 24.64 -0.21
CA GLU A 72 -17.96 25.24 -0.54
C GLU A 72 -16.91 24.19 -0.91
N HIS A 73 -16.13 24.48 -1.96
CA HIS A 73 -14.84 23.84 -2.21
C HIS A 73 -13.76 24.79 -1.72
N ILE A 74 -13.12 24.46 -0.61
CA ILE A 74 -12.10 25.31 0.01
C ILE A 74 -10.80 25.11 -0.79
N ALA A 75 -10.34 26.19 -1.42
CA ALA A 75 -9.15 26.17 -2.25
C ALA A 75 -7.89 26.03 -1.39
N VAL A 76 -7.28 24.85 -1.40
CA VAL A 76 -6.00 24.61 -0.71
C VAL A 76 -4.85 24.76 -1.71
N ARG A 77 -3.91 25.65 -1.41
CA ARG A 77 -2.65 25.75 -2.17
C ARG A 77 -1.73 24.63 -1.76
N TYR A 78 -1.62 23.59 -2.57
CA TYR A 78 -0.66 22.51 -2.34
C TYR A 78 0.60 22.72 -3.19
N PRO A 79 1.82 22.70 -2.60
CA PRO A 79 3.06 22.90 -3.33
C PRO A 79 3.57 21.64 -4.07
N GLY A 80 2.89 20.49 -3.97
CA GLY A 80 3.34 19.26 -4.62
C GLY A 80 2.87 19.07 -6.07
N PRO A 81 3.46 18.09 -6.78
CA PRO A 81 3.33 17.93 -8.23
C PRO A 81 1.99 17.38 -8.72
N ASP A 82 1.17 16.79 -7.84
CA ASP A 82 -0.12 16.18 -8.19
C ASP A 82 -1.27 16.74 -7.34
N PRO A 83 -2.13 17.61 -7.89
CA PRO A 83 -3.30 18.13 -7.18
C PRO A 83 -4.45 17.11 -6.99
N GLY A 84 -4.41 15.93 -7.61
CA GLY A 84 -5.40 14.87 -7.42
C GLY A 84 -5.14 14.01 -6.18
N ALA A 85 -3.85 13.80 -5.87
CA ALA A 85 -3.38 13.05 -4.72
C ALA A 85 -3.13 13.96 -3.51
N LEU A 86 -4.04 14.91 -3.23
CA LEU A 86 -3.92 15.76 -2.04
C LEU A 86 -3.75 14.87 -0.81
N PRO A 87 -2.60 14.89 -0.13
CA PRO A 87 -2.34 14.06 1.04
C PRO A 87 -2.96 14.71 2.28
N LEU A 88 -4.19 15.23 2.11
CA LEU A 88 -4.97 15.76 3.19
C LEU A 88 -5.54 14.58 3.96
N GLY A 89 -5.08 14.42 5.19
CA GLY A 89 -5.45 13.30 6.06
C GLY A 89 -6.55 13.70 7.03
N ARG A 90 -6.22 13.57 8.32
CA ARG A 90 -7.06 14.02 9.44
C ARG A 90 -7.49 15.48 9.27
N VAL A 91 -8.72 15.76 9.70
CA VAL A 91 -9.30 17.10 9.81
C VAL A 91 -9.77 17.29 11.25
N LEU A 92 -9.41 18.42 11.83
CA LEU A 92 -9.89 18.92 13.11
C LEU A 92 -10.47 20.31 12.88
N THR A 93 -11.33 20.74 13.79
CA THR A 93 -12.01 22.03 13.76
C THR A 93 -11.99 22.63 15.15
N GLY A 94 -11.92 23.96 15.22
CA GLY A 94 -11.85 24.71 16.48
C GLY A 94 -11.46 26.17 16.23
N ASP A 95 -11.76 27.06 17.17
CA ASP A 95 -11.52 28.51 17.05
C ASP A 95 -10.06 28.84 17.41
N VAL A 96 -9.14 28.70 16.45
CA VAL A 96 -7.69 28.75 16.72
C VAL A 96 -7.17 30.19 16.83
N ASP A 97 -7.88 31.17 16.24
CA ASP A 97 -7.52 32.59 16.35
C ASP A 97 -8.35 33.38 17.38
N GLY A 98 -9.35 32.74 18.00
CA GLY A 98 -10.15 33.29 19.09
C GLY A 98 -11.17 34.33 18.60
N ASP A 99 -11.56 34.29 17.33
CA ASP A 99 -12.52 35.24 16.75
C ASP A 99 -14.00 34.86 16.95
N GLY A 100 -14.24 33.72 17.59
CA GLY A 100 -15.55 33.15 17.85
C GLY A 100 -16.09 32.32 16.70
N ARG A 101 -15.24 31.83 15.79
CA ARG A 101 -15.65 30.98 14.67
C ARG A 101 -14.65 29.84 14.49
N ASP A 102 -15.16 28.64 14.25
CA ASP A 102 -14.28 27.51 13.96
C ASP A 102 -13.44 27.71 12.69
N ASP A 103 -12.15 27.44 12.86
CA ASP A 103 -11.13 27.24 11.85
C ASP A 103 -11.01 25.77 11.46
N ILE A 104 -10.19 25.51 10.45
CA ILE A 104 -9.88 24.14 10.01
C ILE A 104 -8.40 23.85 10.18
N VAL A 105 -8.10 22.76 10.88
CA VAL A 105 -6.76 22.22 11.04
C VAL A 105 -6.69 20.87 10.33
N ALA A 106 -5.87 20.77 9.29
CA ALA A 106 -5.74 19.56 8.49
C ALA A 106 -4.29 19.05 8.45
N GLN A 107 -4.14 17.74 8.41
CA GLN A 107 -2.86 17.11 8.09
C GLN A 107 -2.61 17.23 6.58
N ASN A 108 -1.40 17.62 6.16
CA ASN A 108 -1.03 17.84 4.77
C ASN A 108 0.35 17.24 4.46
N GLY A 109 0.39 15.97 4.02
CA GLY A 109 1.55 15.36 3.35
C GLY A 109 2.92 15.54 4.01
N GLY A 110 2.98 15.52 5.35
CA GLY A 110 4.19 15.81 6.12
C GLY A 110 4.20 17.20 6.78
N GLY A 111 3.03 17.79 7.02
CA GLY A 111 2.91 19.07 7.70
C GLY A 111 1.49 19.40 8.12
N LEU A 112 1.37 20.53 8.80
CA LEU A 112 0.14 21.12 9.31
C LEU A 112 -0.38 22.14 8.29
N LEU A 113 -1.67 22.07 8.01
CA LEU A 113 -2.41 23.07 7.26
C LEU A 113 -3.43 23.72 8.19
N LEU A 114 -3.28 25.03 8.41
CA LEU A 114 -4.23 25.85 9.14
C LEU A 114 -5.00 26.71 8.14
N LEU A 115 -6.32 26.70 8.24
CA LEU A 115 -7.22 27.51 7.45
C LEU A 115 -8.06 28.35 8.42
N LEU A 116 -7.62 29.59 8.60
CA LEU A 116 -8.27 30.56 9.49
C LEU A 116 -9.45 31.19 8.79
N ARG A 117 -10.58 31.26 9.47
CA ARG A 117 -11.84 31.70 8.90
C ARG A 117 -11.97 33.21 9.00
N GLY A 118 -11.66 33.92 7.91
CA GLY A 118 -11.89 35.36 7.80
C GLY A 118 -13.29 35.73 7.29
N ASP A 119 -13.57 37.03 7.28
CA ASP A 119 -14.85 37.60 6.79
C ASP A 119 -15.13 37.35 5.30
N THR A 120 -14.07 37.13 4.50
CA THR A 120 -14.17 37.02 3.04
C THR A 120 -13.71 35.66 2.50
N GLY A 121 -13.36 34.72 3.37
CA GLY A 121 -12.86 33.41 3.00
C GLY A 121 -11.82 32.88 3.99
N TRP A 122 -10.98 31.98 3.51
CA TRP A 122 -9.98 31.28 4.33
C TRP A 122 -8.58 31.87 4.14
N GLU A 123 -7.92 32.20 5.23
CA GLU A 123 -6.48 32.47 5.25
C GLU A 123 -5.73 31.16 5.49
N GLN A 124 -4.68 30.90 4.70
CA GLN A 124 -3.98 29.63 4.72
C GLN A 124 -2.57 29.78 5.29
N LEU A 125 -2.26 28.99 6.31
CA LEU A 125 -0.91 28.81 6.84
C LEU A 125 -0.50 27.34 6.71
N GLN A 126 0.71 27.10 6.22
CA GLN A 126 1.31 25.77 6.14
C GLN A 126 2.56 25.72 6.99
N VAL A 127 2.63 24.74 7.88
CA VAL A 127 3.79 24.49 8.74
C VAL A 127 4.31 23.08 8.47
N PRO A 128 5.44 22.90 7.78
CA PRO A 128 5.98 21.58 7.49
C PRO A 128 6.47 20.89 8.77
N GLY A 129 6.54 19.56 8.74
CA GLY A 129 7.11 18.73 9.81
C GLY A 129 6.25 18.63 11.08
N MET A 130 4.97 18.99 11.02
CA MET A 130 4.03 18.93 12.15
C MET A 130 2.77 18.15 11.77
N ASP A 131 2.42 17.11 12.52
CA ASP A 131 1.17 16.36 12.34
C ASP A 131 0.14 16.76 13.41
N PRO A 132 -1.06 17.24 13.04
CA PRO A 132 -2.08 17.62 14.02
C PRO A 132 -2.66 16.40 14.73
N LEU A 133 -2.81 16.52 16.06
CA LEU A 133 -3.38 15.50 16.93
C LEU A 133 -4.76 15.91 17.48
N LEU A 134 -4.86 17.14 17.99
CA LEU A 134 -6.03 17.67 18.69
C LEU A 134 -6.10 19.20 18.53
N VAL A 135 -7.31 19.75 18.55
CA VAL A 135 -7.60 21.16 18.79
C VAL A 135 -8.42 21.24 20.07
N ALA A 136 -8.00 22.06 21.02
CA ALA A 136 -8.70 22.22 22.29
C ALA A 136 -8.23 23.49 22.99
N ASN A 137 -9.14 24.12 23.74
CA ASN A 137 -8.79 25.15 24.71
C ASN A 137 -8.01 24.54 25.90
N LEU A 138 -6.74 24.92 26.07
CA LEU A 138 -5.84 24.37 27.08
C LEU A 138 -5.43 25.39 28.15
N ASP A 139 -5.72 26.68 27.97
CA ASP A 139 -5.30 27.75 28.86
C ASP A 139 -6.41 28.71 29.32
N ASP A 140 -7.67 28.41 28.97
CA ASP A 140 -8.88 29.16 29.33
C ASP A 140 -8.97 30.56 28.68
N ASP A 141 -8.31 30.76 27.52
CA ASP A 141 -8.51 31.94 26.67
C ASP A 141 -9.52 31.67 25.52
N PRO A 142 -9.98 32.68 24.75
CA PRO A 142 -10.95 32.44 23.69
C PRO A 142 -10.44 31.58 22.52
N ALA A 143 -9.13 31.53 22.28
CA ALA A 143 -8.52 30.75 21.23
C ALA A 143 -8.30 29.29 21.71
N GLU A 144 -8.32 28.37 20.76
CA GLU A 144 -8.02 26.96 21.01
C GLU A 144 -6.62 26.61 20.51
N GLU A 145 -5.86 25.92 21.36
CA GLU A 145 -4.55 25.42 20.98
C GLU A 145 -4.60 24.25 20.01
N VAL A 146 -3.61 24.21 19.13
CA VAL A 146 -3.37 23.05 18.25
C VAL A 146 -2.26 22.20 18.84
N VAL A 147 -2.59 20.96 19.21
CA VAL A 147 -1.63 19.95 19.62
C VAL A 147 -1.09 19.25 18.39
N VAL A 148 0.23 19.28 18.20
CA VAL A 148 0.93 18.67 17.06
C VAL A 148 2.00 17.70 17.51
N MET A 149 2.34 16.75 16.62
CA MET A 149 3.47 15.84 16.78
C MET A 149 4.56 16.17 15.77
N LEU A 150 5.82 16.15 16.19
CA LEU A 150 6.97 16.23 15.30
C LEU A 150 7.45 14.80 14.97
N PRO A 151 7.16 14.26 13.77
CA PRO A 151 7.51 12.88 13.44
C PRO A 151 9.03 12.64 13.46
N ASP A 152 9.83 13.65 13.11
CA ASP A 152 11.29 13.53 13.00
C ASP A 152 12.04 13.68 14.35
N ARG A 153 11.32 13.86 15.47
CA ARG A 153 11.91 14.05 16.81
C ARG A 153 11.24 13.15 17.85
N GLU A 154 11.39 11.84 17.72
CA GLU A 154 10.88 10.85 18.68
C GLU A 154 9.38 11.00 19.04
N ARG A 155 8.55 11.55 18.12
CA ARG A 155 7.14 11.88 18.38
C ARG A 155 6.93 12.88 19.51
N GLU A 156 7.84 13.85 19.65
CA GLU A 156 7.66 14.97 20.56
C GLU A 156 6.33 15.68 20.27
N VAL A 157 5.56 15.97 21.32
CA VAL A 157 4.26 16.62 21.24
C VAL A 157 4.40 18.08 21.65
N TRP A 158 3.87 18.96 20.82
CA TRP A 158 3.88 20.41 21.01
C TRP A 158 2.46 20.95 21.07
N VAL A 159 2.32 22.07 21.78
CA VAL A 159 1.08 22.84 21.85
C VAL A 159 1.35 24.18 21.19
N LEU A 160 0.60 24.51 20.14
CA LEU A 160 0.67 25.78 19.42
C LEU A 160 -0.47 26.67 19.87
N GLY A 161 -0.22 27.97 20.07
CA GLY A 161 -1.23 28.95 20.49
C GLY A 161 -1.01 29.52 21.90
N THR A 162 -0.22 28.84 22.74
CA THR A 162 -0.07 29.23 24.15
C THR A 162 0.57 30.62 24.37
N PRO A 163 0.13 31.40 25.37
CA PRO A 163 0.55 32.78 25.64
C PRO A 163 1.98 32.91 26.16
N ASP A 164 2.57 31.81 26.66
CA ASP A 164 3.89 31.80 27.29
C ASP A 164 5.05 32.10 26.32
N GLY A 165 4.78 32.18 25.01
CA GLY A 165 5.69 32.80 24.05
C GLY A 165 7.07 32.14 23.97
N THR A 166 7.20 30.88 24.41
CA THR A 166 8.31 30.02 24.00
C THR A 166 8.09 29.83 22.50
N GLY A 167 8.60 30.77 21.70
CA GLY A 167 8.24 30.90 20.29
C GLY A 167 8.28 29.58 19.54
N LEU A 168 7.61 29.52 18.38
CA LEU A 168 7.62 28.36 17.48
C LEU A 168 8.98 27.69 17.55
N PRO A 169 9.04 26.35 17.73
CA PRO A 169 10.30 25.65 17.93
C PRO A 169 11.31 26.23 16.96
N TYR A 170 12.36 26.85 17.52
CA TYR A 170 13.43 27.34 16.69
C TYR A 170 13.97 26.09 16.01
N ILE A 171 13.60 25.92 14.75
CA ILE A 171 14.28 24.99 13.88
C ILE A 171 15.65 25.63 13.77
N GLU A 172 16.55 25.18 14.64
CA GLU A 172 17.96 25.51 14.58
C GLU A 172 18.35 25.34 13.11
N PRO A 173 18.76 26.42 12.42
CA PRO A 173 18.81 26.45 10.96
C PRO A 173 19.52 25.20 10.49
N VAL A 174 18.74 24.34 9.84
CA VAL A 174 19.18 23.00 9.48
C VAL A 174 20.32 23.18 8.50
N ALA A 175 21.46 22.62 8.91
CA ALA A 175 22.81 22.77 8.36
C ALA A 175 23.58 24.03 8.75
N ALA A 176 24.76 23.77 9.32
CA ALA A 176 25.89 24.68 9.28
C ALA A 176 26.04 25.21 7.85
N VAL A 177 25.84 26.52 7.68
CA VAL A 177 26.14 27.23 6.43
C VAL A 177 27.58 26.89 6.08
N PRO A 178 27.85 26.29 4.91
CA PRO A 178 29.22 25.96 4.53
C PRO A 178 30.07 27.23 4.62
N GLU A 179 31.29 27.13 5.15
CA GLU A 179 32.20 28.27 5.12
C GLU A 179 32.51 28.63 3.65
N PRO A 180 32.52 29.92 3.30
CA PRO A 180 32.86 30.34 1.95
C PRO A 180 34.27 29.88 1.61
N PRO A 181 34.50 29.21 0.47
CA PRO A 181 35.86 28.96 0.01
C PRO A 181 36.57 30.30 -0.27
N PRO A 182 37.91 30.31 -0.41
CA PRO A 182 38.64 31.51 -0.80
C PRO A 182 38.28 31.92 -2.24
N LEU A 183 37.21 32.70 -2.38
CA LEU A 183 36.67 33.18 -3.65
C LEU A 183 37.35 34.50 -4.04
N THR A 184 38.23 34.45 -5.05
CA THR A 184 38.90 35.65 -5.58
C THR A 184 38.06 36.37 -6.65
N ASP A 185 37.10 35.68 -7.27
CA ASP A 185 36.18 36.25 -8.26
C ASP A 185 34.94 36.88 -7.59
N PRO A 186 34.70 38.20 -7.77
CA PRO A 186 33.53 38.87 -7.21
C PRO A 186 32.18 38.33 -7.72
N ALA A 187 32.12 37.77 -8.94
CA ALA A 187 30.87 37.19 -9.45
C ALA A 187 30.51 35.90 -8.71
N THR A 188 31.49 35.03 -8.50
CA THR A 188 31.36 33.81 -7.70
C THR A 188 30.98 34.12 -6.25
N ALA A 189 31.61 35.12 -5.63
CA ALA A 189 31.25 35.57 -4.28
C ALA A 189 29.78 36.00 -4.16
N ARG A 190 29.22 36.67 -5.18
CA ARG A 190 27.79 37.04 -5.22
C ARG A 190 26.86 35.85 -5.43
N VAL A 191 27.28 34.83 -6.20
CA VAL A 191 26.50 33.60 -6.35
C VAL A 191 26.46 32.84 -5.02
N TRP A 192 27.61 32.73 -4.34
CA TRP A 192 27.70 32.14 -3.02
C TRP A 192 26.77 32.82 -2.02
N ALA A 193 26.86 34.14 -1.87
CA ALA A 193 26.03 34.91 -0.93
C ALA A 193 24.53 34.65 -1.17
N ARG A 194 24.08 34.68 -2.43
CA ARG A 194 22.67 34.40 -2.78
C ARG A 194 22.27 32.95 -2.49
N ALA A 195 23.15 31.99 -2.74
CA ALA A 195 22.89 30.60 -2.37
C ALA A 195 22.75 30.46 -0.85
N MET A 196 23.56 31.16 -0.06
CA MET A 196 23.44 31.12 1.40
C MET A 196 22.16 31.81 1.90
N ASP A 197 21.70 32.87 1.23
CA ASP A 197 20.38 33.46 1.52
C ASP A 197 19.25 32.46 1.25
N LEU A 198 19.34 31.65 0.19
CA LEU A 198 18.39 30.57 -0.08
C LEU A 198 18.43 29.50 1.02
N VAL A 199 19.61 29.10 1.50
CA VAL A 199 19.73 28.16 2.64
C VAL A 199 19.03 28.71 3.88
N ARG A 200 19.22 30.00 4.21
CA ARG A 200 18.53 30.66 5.35
C ARG A 200 17.01 30.69 5.20
N MET A 201 16.49 30.61 3.97
CA MET A 201 15.06 30.52 3.67
C MET A 201 14.54 29.08 3.62
N GLY A 202 15.36 28.07 3.97
CA GLY A 202 15.00 26.66 3.86
C GLY A 202 15.05 26.11 2.43
N LEU A 203 15.60 26.87 1.48
CA LEU A 203 15.65 26.53 0.05
C LEU A 203 17.02 25.91 -0.34
N GLY A 204 17.46 24.93 0.44
CA GLY A 204 18.78 24.29 0.29
C GLY A 204 19.03 23.65 -1.09
N ASP A 205 18.04 23.00 -1.69
CA ASP A 205 18.17 22.41 -3.03
C ASP A 205 18.37 23.47 -4.12
N LEU A 206 17.64 24.59 -4.05
CA LEU A 206 17.81 25.70 -5.00
C LEU A 206 19.19 26.34 -4.86
N ALA A 207 19.70 26.45 -3.62
CA ALA A 207 21.05 26.91 -3.35
C ALA A 207 22.11 25.96 -3.95
N ALA A 208 22.01 24.66 -3.68
CA ALA A 208 22.90 23.63 -4.22
C ALA A 208 22.92 23.63 -5.75
N SER A 209 21.74 23.68 -6.37
CA SER A 209 21.56 23.76 -7.82
C SER A 209 22.20 25.01 -8.42
N ALA A 210 22.12 26.16 -7.74
CA ALA A 210 22.76 27.39 -8.19
C ALA A 210 24.29 27.30 -8.12
N LEU A 211 24.84 26.73 -7.04
CA LEU A 211 26.28 26.53 -6.87
C LEU A 211 26.84 25.54 -7.90
N SER A 212 26.18 24.40 -8.11
CA SER A 212 26.59 23.38 -9.08
C SER A 212 26.62 23.93 -10.52
N ARG A 213 25.57 24.65 -10.95
CA ARG A 213 25.56 25.29 -12.27
C ARG A 213 26.67 26.31 -12.44
N HIS A 214 26.96 27.08 -11.40
CA HIS A 214 28.04 28.08 -11.44
C HIS A 214 29.41 27.39 -11.46
N ALA A 215 29.60 26.32 -10.69
CA ALA A 215 30.82 25.52 -10.61
C ALA A 215 31.30 25.05 -11.99
N ALA A 216 30.37 24.60 -12.85
CA ALA A 216 30.65 24.15 -14.22
C ALA A 216 31.30 25.24 -15.11
N THR A 217 31.27 26.51 -14.72
CA THR A 217 31.88 27.64 -15.45
C THR A 217 33.21 28.11 -14.86
N GLN A 218 33.63 27.54 -13.73
CA GLN A 218 34.80 27.98 -12.98
C GLN A 218 36.05 27.14 -13.30
N GLN A 219 37.23 27.63 -12.88
CA GLN A 219 38.47 26.85 -12.92
C GLN A 219 38.46 25.74 -11.87
N ALA A 220 39.21 24.65 -12.12
CA ALA A 220 39.16 23.40 -11.36
C ALA A 220 39.11 23.55 -9.82
N GLY A 221 39.98 24.37 -9.21
CA GLY A 221 39.98 24.56 -7.75
C GLY A 221 38.71 25.27 -7.22
N ALA A 222 38.26 26.32 -7.89
CA ALA A 222 37.02 27.03 -7.52
C ALA A 222 35.77 26.17 -7.83
N ALA A 223 35.78 25.45 -8.96
CA ALA A 223 34.73 24.51 -9.33
C ALA A 223 34.60 23.39 -8.28
N ALA A 224 35.70 22.77 -7.88
CA ALA A 224 35.71 21.72 -6.86
C ALA A 224 35.15 22.21 -5.51
N ALA A 225 35.46 23.44 -5.11
CA ALA A 225 34.94 24.03 -3.88
C ALA A 225 33.43 24.27 -3.93
N LEU A 226 32.93 24.78 -5.06
CA LEU A 226 31.50 25.00 -5.28
C LEU A 226 30.73 23.67 -5.40
N PHE A 227 31.28 22.66 -6.07
CA PHE A 227 30.69 21.33 -6.15
C PHE A 227 30.68 20.64 -4.77
N THR A 228 31.73 20.78 -3.97
CA THR A 228 31.75 20.26 -2.59
C THR A 228 30.64 20.90 -1.75
N ALA A 229 30.48 22.22 -1.82
CA ALA A 229 29.41 22.92 -1.11
C ALA A 229 28.01 22.55 -1.63
N ALA A 230 27.84 22.42 -2.95
CA ALA A 230 26.58 21.93 -3.53
C ALA A 230 26.27 20.50 -3.05
N GLY A 231 27.27 19.62 -3.00
CA GLY A 231 27.14 18.26 -2.47
C GLY A 231 26.70 18.24 -1.01
N GLU A 232 27.29 19.07 -0.15
CA GLU A 232 26.89 19.18 1.27
C GLU A 232 25.46 19.70 1.45
N LEU A 233 25.04 20.66 0.62
CA LEU A 233 23.67 21.17 0.65
C LEU A 233 22.67 20.14 0.12
N TRP A 234 23.01 19.38 -0.92
CA TRP A 234 22.19 18.27 -1.39
C TRP A 234 22.12 17.12 -0.39
N LEU A 235 23.22 16.81 0.29
CA LEU A 235 23.27 15.83 1.37
C LEU A 235 22.33 16.24 2.52
N THR A 236 22.38 17.52 2.93
CA THR A 236 21.46 18.10 3.92
C THR A 236 20.01 18.05 3.45
N ALA A 237 19.76 18.34 2.17
CA ALA A 237 18.44 18.30 1.56
C ALA A 237 17.98 16.88 1.21
N VAL A 238 18.69 15.83 1.67
CA VAL A 238 18.38 14.41 1.44
C VAL A 238 18.25 14.08 -0.06
N GLN A 239 19.16 14.62 -0.87
CA GLN A 239 19.31 14.33 -2.30
C GLN A 239 20.65 13.64 -2.59
N PRO A 240 20.85 12.41 -2.08
CA PRO A 240 22.14 11.73 -2.10
C PRO A 240 22.68 11.50 -3.51
N GLU A 241 21.85 11.18 -4.51
CA GLU A 241 22.30 10.98 -5.90
C GLU A 241 22.99 12.24 -6.48
N ARG A 242 22.39 13.42 -6.28
CA ARG A 242 22.98 14.69 -6.72
C ARG A 242 24.21 15.04 -5.89
N ALA A 243 24.19 14.73 -4.59
CA ALA A 243 25.34 14.92 -3.72
C ALA A 243 26.53 14.05 -4.15
N ILE A 244 26.31 12.76 -4.45
CA ILE A 244 27.30 11.83 -5.00
C ILE A 244 27.91 12.44 -6.26
N GLN A 245 27.08 12.80 -7.25
CA GLN A 245 27.58 13.39 -8.50
C GLN A 245 28.43 14.65 -8.24
N ALA A 246 27.97 15.53 -7.35
CA ALA A 246 28.70 16.74 -7.00
C ALA A 246 30.04 16.44 -6.32
N PHE A 247 30.08 15.51 -5.37
CA PHE A 247 31.31 15.13 -4.69
C PHE A 247 32.28 14.40 -5.61
N GLU A 248 31.80 13.55 -6.52
CA GLU A 248 32.60 12.90 -7.55
C GLU A 248 33.27 13.93 -8.48
N GLU A 249 32.51 14.89 -8.99
CA GLU A 249 33.06 16.01 -9.78
C GLU A 249 34.06 16.83 -8.97
N ALA A 250 33.77 17.09 -7.69
CA ALA A 250 34.70 17.79 -6.80
C ALA A 250 36.01 17.01 -6.59
N VAL A 251 35.96 15.69 -6.42
CA VAL A 251 37.16 14.84 -6.30
C VAL A 251 38.00 14.92 -7.57
N LEU A 252 37.38 14.84 -8.75
CA LEU A 252 38.05 14.95 -10.04
C LEU A 252 38.73 16.32 -10.24
N LEU A 253 38.07 17.40 -9.81
CA LEU A 253 38.52 18.78 -10.02
C LEU A 253 39.42 19.32 -8.90
N SER A 254 39.50 18.66 -7.75
CA SER A 254 40.26 19.10 -6.56
C SER A 254 41.77 19.26 -6.81
N GLY A 255 42.31 18.61 -7.85
CA GLY A 255 43.68 18.80 -8.30
C GLY A 255 44.74 18.50 -7.22
N GLN A 256 45.46 19.55 -6.80
CA GLN A 256 46.54 19.48 -5.80
C GLN A 256 46.13 20.11 -4.45
N ASP A 257 44.82 20.26 -4.17
CA ASP A 257 44.33 20.67 -2.85
C ASP A 257 43.89 19.43 -2.03
N PRO A 258 44.78 18.85 -1.20
CA PRO A 258 44.44 17.68 -0.40
C PRO A 258 43.33 17.92 0.61
N GLY A 259 43.12 19.16 1.08
CA GLY A 259 42.08 19.48 2.04
C GLY A 259 40.70 19.38 1.41
N LEU A 260 40.55 20.00 0.23
CA LEU A 260 39.31 19.95 -0.53
C LEU A 260 39.01 18.53 -1.02
N GLN A 261 40.02 17.80 -1.48
CA GLN A 261 39.84 16.42 -1.92
C GLN A 261 39.40 15.50 -0.78
N ARG A 262 39.99 15.60 0.42
CA ARG A 262 39.54 14.83 1.59
C ARG A 262 38.10 15.13 1.96
N ARG A 263 37.71 16.41 1.94
CA ARG A 263 36.33 16.83 2.23
C ARG A 263 35.36 16.28 1.19
N ALA A 264 35.72 16.31 -0.10
CA ALA A 264 34.91 15.75 -1.17
C ALA A 264 34.80 14.21 -1.10
N VAL A 265 35.90 13.49 -0.81
CA VAL A 265 35.89 12.02 -0.58
C VAL A 265 35.00 11.67 0.62
N SER A 266 35.11 12.42 1.71
CA SER A 266 34.29 12.21 2.91
C SER A 266 32.83 12.50 2.63
N GLY A 267 32.56 13.57 1.88
CA GLY A 267 31.23 13.92 1.39
C GLY A 267 30.65 12.84 0.48
N ALA A 268 31.45 12.28 -0.43
CA ALA A 268 31.04 11.17 -1.30
C ALA A 268 30.72 9.92 -0.47
N ALA A 269 31.58 9.52 0.46
CA ALA A 269 31.32 8.40 1.36
C ALA A 269 30.02 8.62 2.15
N ALA A 270 29.80 9.83 2.67
CA ALA A 270 28.58 10.22 3.36
C ALA A 270 27.35 10.23 2.44
N ALA A 271 27.50 10.69 1.20
CA ALA A 271 26.45 10.69 0.21
C ALA A 271 26.08 9.28 -0.24
N HIS A 272 27.06 8.40 -0.46
CA HIS A 272 26.81 6.97 -0.70
C HIS A 272 26.22 6.29 0.53
N TRP A 273 26.62 6.68 1.74
CA TRP A 273 26.04 6.12 2.96
C TRP A 273 24.59 6.55 3.16
N GLN A 274 24.27 7.80 2.87
CA GLN A 274 22.90 8.32 2.87
C GLN A 274 22.10 7.82 1.66
N ASP A 275 22.76 7.47 0.55
CA ASP A 275 22.19 6.66 -0.53
C ASP A 275 22.08 5.18 -0.14
N HIS A 276 22.66 4.80 1.00
CA HIS A 276 22.81 3.43 1.47
C HIS A 276 23.45 2.47 0.46
N ASP A 277 24.25 3.02 -0.47
CA ASP A 277 25.20 2.28 -1.29
C ASP A 277 26.43 1.93 -0.43
N VAL A 278 26.29 0.92 0.42
CA VAL A 278 27.37 0.44 1.30
C VAL A 278 28.61 0.09 0.50
N ALA A 279 28.47 -0.44 -0.73
CA ALA A 279 29.61 -0.76 -1.58
C ALA A 279 30.33 0.52 -2.04
N GLY A 280 29.58 1.56 -2.44
CA GLY A 280 30.12 2.89 -2.71
C GLY A 280 30.75 3.52 -1.49
N THR A 281 30.10 3.49 -0.32
CA THR A 281 30.66 3.99 0.94
C THR A 281 31.98 3.30 1.26
N VAL A 282 32.03 1.97 1.19
CA VAL A 282 33.27 1.20 1.40
C VAL A 282 34.31 1.53 0.34
N GLY A 283 33.92 1.69 -0.93
CA GLY A 283 34.81 2.14 -2.00
C GLY A 283 35.46 3.49 -1.71
N TRP A 284 34.68 4.45 -1.20
CA TRP A 284 35.20 5.76 -0.80
C TRP A 284 35.98 5.73 0.52
N LEU A 285 35.58 4.91 1.50
CA LEU A 285 36.31 4.70 2.76
C LEU A 285 37.67 4.03 2.56
N THR A 286 37.82 3.24 1.50
CA THR A 286 39.06 2.54 1.12
C THR A 286 39.90 3.30 0.09
N HIS A 287 39.45 4.46 -0.36
CA HIS A 287 40.22 5.30 -1.26
C HIS A 287 41.51 5.77 -0.56
N GLU A 288 42.68 5.70 -1.23
CA GLU A 288 44.00 6.05 -0.67
C GLU A 288 44.09 7.42 0.03
N ARG A 289 43.15 8.34 -0.26
CA ARG A 289 43.12 9.70 0.29
C ARG A 289 41.98 9.93 1.27
N ALA A 290 41.23 8.89 1.65
CA ALA A 290 40.18 8.97 2.64
C ALA A 290 40.76 9.20 4.04
N ASP A 291 40.13 10.08 4.81
CA ASP A 291 40.35 10.18 6.25
C ASP A 291 39.33 9.27 6.95
N THR A 292 39.54 7.96 6.84
CA THR A 292 38.58 6.93 7.28
C THR A 292 38.05 7.20 8.70
N PRO A 293 38.87 7.54 9.72
CA PRO A 293 38.35 7.87 11.05
C PRO A 293 37.38 9.06 11.07
N ALA A 294 37.69 10.15 10.38
CA ALA A 294 36.82 11.33 10.33
C ALA A 294 35.51 11.05 9.57
N ILE A 295 35.57 10.18 8.56
CA ILE A 295 34.37 9.74 7.83
C ILE A 295 33.52 8.86 8.74
N LEU A 296 34.11 7.89 9.43
CA LEU A 296 33.41 7.02 10.36
C LEU A 296 32.73 7.84 11.48
N GLU A 297 33.45 8.78 12.10
CA GLU A 297 32.88 9.71 13.09
C GLU A 297 31.70 10.51 12.51
N ARG A 298 31.85 11.07 11.31
CA ARG A 298 30.78 11.83 10.64
C ARG A 298 29.57 10.96 10.29
N LEU A 299 29.78 9.68 10.04
CA LEU A 299 28.74 8.71 9.74
C LEU A 299 28.12 8.09 11.01
N GLY A 300 28.65 8.40 12.20
CA GLY A 300 28.26 7.72 13.44
C GLY A 300 28.63 6.23 13.45
N LEU A 301 29.72 5.86 12.78
CA LEU A 301 30.22 4.50 12.67
C LEU A 301 31.44 4.31 13.57
N ASP A 302 31.47 3.23 14.34
CA ASP A 302 32.66 2.85 15.11
C ASP A 302 33.71 2.13 14.25
N GLU A 303 33.27 1.43 13.20
CA GLU A 303 34.13 0.63 12.32
C GLU A 303 33.67 0.69 10.86
N VAL A 304 34.59 0.42 9.92
CA VAL A 304 34.26 0.28 8.49
C VAL A 304 33.32 -0.91 8.32
N PRO A 305 32.15 -0.75 7.68
CA PRO A 305 31.26 -1.86 7.38
C PRO A 305 32.02 -2.97 6.65
N THR A 306 32.22 -4.11 7.32
CA THR A 306 32.86 -5.27 6.72
C THR A 306 31.84 -5.94 5.81
N ALA A 307 32.20 -6.25 4.56
CA ALA A 307 31.32 -6.99 3.65
C ALA A 307 30.91 -8.33 4.29
N ALA A 308 29.72 -8.36 4.90
CA ALA A 308 29.20 -9.53 5.56
C ALA A 308 29.06 -10.67 4.54
N PRO A 309 29.28 -11.94 4.97
CA PRO A 309 29.12 -13.07 4.08
C PRO A 309 27.72 -13.09 3.48
N ARG A 310 27.64 -13.36 2.17
CA ARG A 310 26.39 -13.43 1.41
C ARG A 310 26.08 -14.86 1.03
N THR A 311 24.92 -15.35 1.45
CA THR A 311 24.40 -16.65 1.06
C THR A 311 23.25 -16.45 0.09
N VAL A 312 23.41 -16.88 -1.16
CA VAL A 312 22.38 -16.75 -2.20
C VAL A 312 21.59 -18.07 -2.31
N LEU A 313 20.29 -17.99 -2.10
CA LEU A 313 19.32 -19.06 -2.31
C LEU A 313 18.62 -18.81 -3.65
N SER A 314 19.00 -19.53 -4.70
CA SER A 314 18.38 -19.41 -6.02
C SER A 314 17.30 -20.47 -6.23
N PHE A 315 16.14 -20.08 -6.75
CA PHE A 315 15.00 -20.96 -6.95
C PHE A 315 14.79 -21.26 -8.44
N GLY A 316 15.56 -22.19 -8.99
CA GLY A 316 15.38 -22.69 -10.36
C GLY A 316 14.31 -23.77 -10.51
N GLY A 317 13.49 -24.01 -9.48
CA GLY A 317 12.55 -25.13 -9.40
C GLY A 317 11.99 -25.32 -7.99
N ALA A 318 12.14 -26.53 -7.44
CA ALA A 318 11.74 -26.82 -6.06
C ALA A 318 12.57 -26.03 -5.04
N LEU A 319 12.05 -25.87 -3.81
CA LEU A 319 12.84 -25.34 -2.71
C LEU A 319 14.09 -26.21 -2.50
N PRO A 320 15.27 -25.61 -2.26
CA PRO A 320 16.49 -26.36 -1.92
C PRO A 320 16.32 -27.25 -0.68
N ASP A 321 17.26 -28.16 -0.47
CA ASP A 321 17.29 -28.97 0.75
C ASP A 321 17.40 -28.09 2.01
N GLY A 322 16.83 -28.56 3.12
CA GLY A 322 16.81 -27.85 4.42
C GLY A 322 15.55 -27.02 4.69
N TRP A 323 14.70 -26.79 3.69
CA TRP A 323 13.39 -26.15 3.89
C TRP A 323 12.39 -27.10 4.55
N SER A 324 11.74 -26.65 5.63
CA SER A 324 10.56 -27.29 6.23
C SER A 324 9.30 -26.64 5.67
N VAL A 325 8.60 -27.36 4.78
CA VAL A 325 7.38 -26.89 4.14
C VAL A 325 6.16 -27.15 5.03
N VAL A 326 5.44 -26.09 5.38
CA VAL A 326 4.25 -26.13 6.25
C VAL A 326 2.97 -26.17 5.41
N ALA A 327 2.93 -25.42 4.32
CA ALA A 327 1.81 -25.35 3.37
C ALA A 327 2.27 -25.79 1.97
N PRO A 328 2.41 -27.10 1.72
CA PRO A 328 2.89 -27.60 0.42
C PRO A 328 1.97 -27.25 -0.74
N GLU A 329 0.67 -27.03 -0.49
CA GLU A 329 -0.27 -26.57 -1.51
C GLU A 329 0.16 -25.22 -2.11
N SER A 330 0.73 -24.35 -1.27
CA SER A 330 1.18 -23.02 -1.65
C SER A 330 2.45 -23.00 -2.51
N LEU A 331 3.12 -24.14 -2.68
CA LEU A 331 4.33 -24.26 -3.47
C LEU A 331 4.02 -24.91 -4.83
N GLY A 332 4.03 -24.12 -5.90
CA GLY A 332 3.88 -24.61 -7.25
C GLY A 332 5.16 -25.27 -7.75
N THR A 333 5.08 -26.54 -8.18
CA THR A 333 6.22 -27.32 -8.72
C THR A 333 6.37 -27.19 -10.24
N GLY A 334 5.86 -26.11 -10.83
CA GLY A 334 6.00 -25.88 -12.26
C GLY A 334 7.42 -25.42 -12.60
N PRO A 335 8.10 -25.99 -13.61
CA PRO A 335 9.34 -25.44 -14.13
C PRO A 335 9.02 -24.15 -14.88
N THR A 336 8.85 -23.04 -14.17
CA THR A 336 9.08 -21.74 -14.79
C THR A 336 10.59 -21.56 -14.81
N ARG A 337 11.14 -20.96 -15.87
CA ARG A 337 12.56 -20.55 -15.89
C ARG A 337 12.85 -19.41 -14.89
N GLU A 338 11.91 -19.13 -13.98
CA GLU A 338 11.66 -17.81 -13.39
C GLU A 338 11.47 -17.85 -11.86
N GLY A 339 11.58 -18.99 -11.17
CA GLY A 339 11.44 -19.02 -9.70
C GLY A 339 10.69 -20.22 -9.14
N VAL A 340 10.59 -20.29 -7.81
CA VAL A 340 9.58 -21.10 -7.14
C VAL A 340 8.26 -20.32 -7.11
N ARG A 341 7.18 -20.90 -7.63
CA ARG A 341 5.86 -20.25 -7.60
C ARG A 341 5.27 -20.39 -6.21
N LEU A 342 4.92 -19.27 -5.57
CA LEU A 342 4.24 -19.21 -4.30
C LEU A 342 2.81 -18.75 -4.52
N THR A 343 1.84 -19.51 -4.00
CA THR A 343 0.43 -19.11 -3.90
C THR A 343 0.04 -19.05 -2.43
N ALA A 344 0.03 -17.85 -1.87
CA ALA A 344 -0.23 -17.63 -0.46
C ALA A 344 -1.65 -17.11 -0.25
N PHE A 345 -2.35 -17.71 0.70
CA PHE A 345 -3.68 -17.30 1.13
C PHE A 345 -3.59 -16.55 2.45
N SER A 346 -4.38 -15.51 2.63
CA SER A 346 -4.32 -14.62 3.80
C SER A 346 -4.63 -15.34 5.13
N ASP A 347 -5.17 -16.55 5.11
CA ASP A 347 -5.38 -17.39 6.30
C ASP A 347 -4.18 -18.30 6.64
N GLN A 348 -3.12 -18.29 5.82
CA GLN A 348 -1.90 -19.05 6.04
C GLN A 348 -0.85 -18.17 6.73
N ALA A 349 -0.50 -18.49 7.98
CA ALA A 349 0.58 -17.77 8.66
C ALA A 349 1.93 -18.09 7.99
N THR A 350 2.33 -19.36 8.01
CA THR A 350 3.63 -19.84 7.55
C THR A 350 3.48 -20.80 6.38
N LEU A 351 4.26 -20.60 5.32
CA LEU A 351 4.30 -21.46 4.13
C LEU A 351 5.49 -22.43 4.19
N ALA A 352 6.67 -21.91 4.49
CA ALA A 352 7.90 -22.70 4.62
C ALA A 352 8.90 -21.99 5.53
N THR A 353 9.79 -22.76 6.16
CA THR A 353 10.85 -22.24 7.03
C THR A 353 12.21 -22.84 6.67
N LEU A 354 13.29 -22.10 6.86
CA LEU A 354 14.66 -22.55 6.65
C LEU A 354 15.52 -22.12 7.85
N PRO A 355 16.11 -23.04 8.62
CA PRO A 355 16.91 -22.67 9.79
C PRO A 355 18.21 -21.98 9.36
N LEU A 356 18.58 -20.92 10.07
CA LEU A 356 19.74 -20.08 9.80
C LEU A 356 20.69 -20.02 11.00
N ARG A 357 21.95 -19.69 10.73
CA ARG A 357 22.95 -19.31 11.72
C ARG A 357 23.46 -17.93 11.39
N ALA A 358 23.31 -16.97 12.31
CA ALA A 358 23.93 -15.66 12.17
C ALA A 358 25.46 -15.78 12.23
N THR A 359 26.15 -15.14 11.29
CA THR A 359 27.62 -15.17 11.16
C THR A 359 28.27 -13.78 11.24
N ALA A 360 27.47 -12.71 11.15
CA ALA A 360 27.92 -11.33 11.32
C ALA A 360 26.90 -10.48 12.11
N ALA A 361 27.37 -9.32 12.58
CA ALA A 361 26.52 -8.30 13.20
C ALA A 361 25.68 -7.56 12.13
N GLU A 362 26.31 -7.21 11.00
CA GLU A 362 25.61 -6.74 9.80
C GLU A 362 24.73 -7.86 9.26
N ARG A 363 23.44 -7.55 9.07
CA ARG A 363 22.40 -8.52 8.75
C ARG A 363 21.44 -7.94 7.75
N GLY A 364 21.03 -8.74 6.78
CA GLY A 364 20.11 -8.28 5.76
C GLY A 364 19.53 -9.39 4.92
N LEU A 365 18.56 -8.99 4.11
CA LEU A 365 17.79 -9.85 3.25
C LEU A 365 17.50 -9.10 1.95
N VAL A 366 17.84 -9.72 0.81
CA VAL A 366 17.46 -9.24 -0.52
C VAL A 366 16.57 -10.29 -1.16
N VAL A 367 15.41 -9.89 -1.64
CA VAL A 367 14.41 -10.77 -2.25
C VAL A 367 14.13 -10.31 -3.66
N GLU A 368 14.34 -11.22 -4.60
CA GLU A 368 13.99 -11.04 -6.00
C GLU A 368 12.73 -11.85 -6.29
N LEU A 369 11.66 -11.20 -6.71
CA LEU A 369 10.39 -11.85 -6.99
C LEU A 369 9.71 -11.29 -8.23
N ASP A 370 8.88 -12.12 -8.86
CA ASP A 370 7.92 -11.69 -9.85
C ASP A 370 6.50 -11.71 -9.28
N LEU A 371 5.77 -10.62 -9.50
CA LEU A 371 4.41 -10.43 -9.05
C LEU A 371 3.42 -10.86 -10.14
N ALA A 372 2.81 -12.03 -9.99
CA ALA A 372 1.77 -12.48 -10.90
C ALA A 372 0.39 -11.92 -10.51
N HIS A 373 -0.01 -12.10 -9.25
CA HIS A 373 -1.34 -11.74 -8.78
C HIS A 373 -1.30 -11.38 -7.29
N VAL A 374 -2.08 -10.39 -6.86
CA VAL A 374 -2.29 -10.08 -5.44
C VAL A 374 -3.69 -9.52 -5.28
N GLU A 375 -4.46 -10.11 -4.39
CA GLU A 375 -5.80 -9.65 -4.01
C GLU A 375 -5.77 -8.75 -2.77
N LEU A 376 -6.86 -8.03 -2.55
CA LEU A 376 -7.09 -7.19 -1.38
C LEU A 376 -6.96 -7.98 -0.08
N GLY A 377 -6.17 -7.45 0.85
CA GLY A 377 -5.89 -8.04 2.16
C GLY A 377 -4.97 -9.27 2.11
N SER A 378 -4.38 -9.61 0.97
CA SER A 378 -3.46 -10.73 0.79
C SER A 378 -2.05 -10.26 0.42
N GLY A 379 -1.09 -11.18 0.44
CA GLY A 379 0.27 -10.91 0.01
C GLY A 379 1.25 -12.01 0.43
N VAL A 380 2.52 -11.81 0.13
CA VAL A 380 3.60 -12.72 0.50
C VAL A 380 4.69 -11.95 1.22
N ARG A 381 5.21 -12.55 2.30
CA ARG A 381 6.31 -12.02 3.11
C ARG A 381 7.46 -13.02 3.12
N VAL A 382 8.67 -12.47 3.17
CA VAL A 382 9.92 -13.19 3.42
C VAL A 382 10.55 -12.55 4.65
N GLU A 383 10.78 -13.34 5.68
CA GLU A 383 11.04 -12.82 7.01
C GLU A 383 12.25 -13.49 7.63
N LEU A 384 13.09 -12.70 8.30
CA LEU A 384 14.07 -13.22 9.25
C LEU A 384 13.44 -13.20 10.63
N VAL A 385 13.39 -14.36 11.26
CA VAL A 385 12.73 -14.57 12.56
C VAL A 385 13.76 -15.05 13.57
N ALA A 386 13.75 -14.45 14.75
CA ALA A 386 14.60 -14.82 15.89
C ALA A 386 13.73 -15.07 17.13
N GLY A 387 13.46 -16.34 17.43
CA GLY A 387 12.45 -16.70 18.43
C GLY A 387 11.06 -16.25 17.99
N GLU A 388 10.42 -15.37 18.77
CA GLU A 388 9.11 -14.79 18.45
C GLU A 388 9.20 -13.44 17.71
N ARG A 389 10.40 -12.85 17.62
CA ARG A 389 10.60 -11.54 17.00
C ARG A 389 10.80 -11.68 15.50
N ARG A 390 10.22 -10.75 14.74
CA ARG A 390 10.33 -10.62 13.27
C ARG A 390 11.07 -9.33 12.92
N PRO A 391 12.39 -9.25 13.17
CA PRO A 391 13.10 -7.98 13.10
C PRO A 391 13.30 -7.47 11.67
N LEU A 392 13.27 -8.34 10.66
CA LEU A 392 13.37 -7.96 9.25
C LEU A 392 12.31 -8.69 8.43
N VAL A 393 11.33 -7.95 7.91
CA VAL A 393 10.29 -8.43 7.01
C VAL A 393 10.41 -7.69 5.69
N VAL A 394 10.36 -8.40 4.57
CA VAL A 394 10.08 -7.80 3.26
C VAL A 394 8.91 -8.52 2.62
N GLY A 395 8.14 -7.83 1.80
CA GLY A 395 7.04 -8.48 1.13
C GLY A 395 6.28 -7.59 0.18
N VAL A 396 5.23 -8.19 -0.36
CA VAL A 396 4.23 -7.53 -1.18
C VAL A 396 2.85 -7.80 -0.58
N SER A 397 1.97 -6.80 -0.58
CA SER A 397 0.58 -6.95 -0.18
C SER A 397 -0.36 -6.22 -1.14
N GLY A 398 -1.63 -6.63 -1.16
CA GLY A 398 -2.70 -5.95 -1.88
C GLY A 398 -3.55 -5.20 -0.87
N HIS A 399 -3.68 -3.90 -1.03
CA HIS A 399 -4.67 -3.10 -0.32
C HIS A 399 -5.57 -2.37 -1.33
N GLY A 400 -6.56 -1.64 -0.84
CA GLY A 400 -7.45 -0.85 -1.67
C GLY A 400 -8.91 -1.14 -1.41
N GLY A 401 -9.74 -0.79 -2.37
CA GLY A 401 -11.18 -0.88 -2.29
C GLY A 401 -11.80 -0.58 -3.65
N ALA A 402 -13.12 -0.72 -3.75
CA ALA A 402 -13.87 -0.37 -4.96
C ALA A 402 -13.41 -1.08 -6.24
N ASN A 403 -13.16 -2.40 -6.16
CA ASN A 403 -12.70 -3.26 -7.26
C ASN A 403 -11.32 -2.94 -7.82
N ARG A 404 -10.51 -2.16 -7.08
CA ARG A 404 -9.10 -1.97 -7.38
C ARG A 404 -8.22 -2.47 -6.26
N THR A 405 -7.15 -3.17 -6.65
CA THR A 405 -6.08 -3.53 -5.73
C THR A 405 -4.88 -2.69 -6.05
N VAL A 406 -4.49 -1.90 -5.07
CA VAL A 406 -3.22 -1.24 -5.01
C VAL A 406 -2.23 -2.25 -4.41
N ARG A 407 -1.14 -2.52 -5.13
CA ARG A 407 -0.08 -3.40 -4.68
C ARG A 407 0.95 -2.58 -3.92
N PHE A 408 1.30 -3.03 -2.73
CA PHE A 408 2.32 -2.47 -1.87
C PHE A 408 3.50 -3.42 -1.86
N ALA A 409 4.70 -2.87 -1.82
CA ALA A 409 5.94 -3.59 -1.72
C ALA A 409 6.86 -2.79 -0.81
N GLY A 410 7.47 -3.45 0.18
CA GLY A 410 8.24 -2.73 1.18
C GLY A 410 8.79 -3.64 2.26
N CYS A 411 9.22 -3.03 3.35
CA CYS A 411 9.79 -3.71 4.50
C CYS A 411 9.05 -3.32 5.79
N HIS A 412 9.14 -4.16 6.81
CA HIS A 412 8.53 -3.88 8.11
C HIS A 412 9.25 -4.50 9.30
N GLN A 413 8.88 -4.05 10.50
CA GLN A 413 9.28 -4.59 11.79
C GLN A 413 8.07 -4.95 12.67
N GLU A 414 8.00 -6.18 13.18
CA GLU A 414 7.10 -6.64 14.26
C GLU A 414 5.56 -6.52 14.05
N ASP A 415 5.01 -5.40 13.54
CA ASP A 415 3.57 -5.19 13.29
C ASP A 415 3.20 -5.33 11.80
N LEU A 416 2.60 -6.46 11.44
CA LEU A 416 2.32 -6.81 10.05
C LEU A 416 1.39 -5.82 9.31
N ASN A 417 0.76 -4.87 9.99
CA ASN A 417 -0.26 -4.03 9.37
C ASN A 417 0.27 -2.83 8.57
N ARG A 418 1.58 -2.58 8.53
CA ARG A 418 2.10 -1.34 7.93
C ARG A 418 3.38 -1.50 7.10
N LEU A 419 3.42 -2.33 6.05
CA LEU A 419 4.57 -2.31 5.11
C LEU A 419 4.93 -0.85 4.73
N GLY A 420 6.07 -0.36 5.25
CA GLY A 420 6.58 0.98 5.00
C GLY A 420 7.28 1.00 3.65
N ALA A 421 7.17 2.11 2.94
CA ALA A 421 7.37 2.29 1.48
C ALA A 421 6.08 2.17 0.66
N ILE A 422 5.28 3.25 0.65
CA ILE A 422 4.02 3.30 -0.10
C ILE A 422 4.28 3.88 -1.48
N ARG A 423 4.16 3.06 -2.52
CA ARG A 423 3.75 3.57 -3.82
C ARG A 423 2.61 2.74 -4.37
N ALA A 424 1.47 3.39 -4.57
CA ALA A 424 0.42 2.85 -5.38
C ALA A 424 0.97 2.65 -6.80
N VAL A 425 1.28 1.41 -7.17
CA VAL A 425 1.59 1.11 -8.56
C VAL A 425 0.29 1.25 -9.32
N GLY A 426 0.25 2.29 -10.17
CA GLY A 426 -0.97 2.98 -10.57
C GLY A 426 -2.04 2.10 -11.20
N PRO A 427 -3.25 2.64 -11.31
CA PRO A 427 -4.32 1.94 -11.97
C PRO A 427 -4.09 1.86 -13.48
N GLY A 428 -3.97 0.64 -14.01
CA GLY A 428 -3.76 0.41 -15.44
C GLY A 428 -2.31 0.51 -15.91
N GLY A 429 -1.35 0.75 -15.01
CA GLY A 429 0.07 0.54 -15.30
C GLY A 429 0.43 -0.91 -15.00
N SER A 430 0.91 -1.66 -15.99
CA SER A 430 1.60 -2.93 -15.73
C SER A 430 2.69 -2.66 -14.70
N VAL A 431 2.50 -3.14 -13.47
CA VAL A 431 3.59 -3.22 -12.49
C VAL A 431 4.76 -3.90 -13.21
N PRO A 432 6.02 -3.45 -13.02
CA PRO A 432 7.15 -4.27 -13.40
C PRO A 432 6.93 -5.64 -12.77
N GLU A 433 6.79 -6.67 -13.60
CA GLU A 433 6.49 -8.00 -13.09
C GLU A 433 7.57 -8.40 -12.09
N SER A 434 8.81 -7.94 -12.23
CA SER A 434 9.91 -8.21 -11.30
C SER A 434 10.21 -7.05 -10.33
N LEU A 435 10.37 -7.38 -9.05
CA LEU A 435 10.77 -6.50 -7.96
C LEU A 435 12.01 -7.04 -7.25
N VAL A 436 12.85 -6.12 -6.74
CA VAL A 436 13.95 -6.41 -5.82
C VAL A 436 13.71 -5.66 -4.52
N LEU A 437 13.44 -6.39 -3.44
CA LEU A 437 13.23 -5.87 -2.09
C LEU A 437 14.50 -6.09 -1.29
N ARG A 438 15.07 -5.03 -0.74
CA ARG A 438 16.28 -5.09 0.10
C ARG A 438 15.95 -4.53 1.47
N VAL A 439 16.26 -5.30 2.50
CA VAL A 439 16.25 -4.85 3.89
C VAL A 439 17.62 -5.11 4.50
N HIS A 440 18.24 -4.09 5.09
CA HIS A 440 19.60 -4.17 5.59
C HIS A 440 19.74 -3.45 6.92
N HIS A 441 20.04 -4.19 7.98
CA HIS A 441 20.31 -3.64 9.29
C HIS A 441 21.75 -3.11 9.36
N LEU A 442 21.88 -1.86 9.79
CA LEU A 442 23.11 -1.12 9.98
C LEU A 442 23.33 -0.95 11.50
N PRO A 443 24.12 -1.84 12.13
CA PRO A 443 24.23 -1.87 13.60
C PRO A 443 24.65 -0.55 14.22
N ALA A 444 25.61 0.14 13.59
CA ALA A 444 26.14 1.40 14.08
C ALA A 444 25.14 2.57 13.99
N ALA A 445 24.17 2.51 13.08
CA ALA A 445 23.11 3.51 12.99
C ALA A 445 21.87 3.13 13.81
N HIS A 446 21.85 1.96 14.47
CA HIS A 446 20.66 1.37 15.08
C HIS A 446 19.44 1.41 14.16
N ALA A 447 19.66 1.24 12.86
CA ALA A 447 18.66 1.45 11.83
C ALA A 447 18.70 0.35 10.77
N THR A 448 17.61 0.20 10.04
CA THR A 448 17.46 -0.71 8.92
C THR A 448 17.07 0.09 7.70
N LEU A 449 17.88 -0.05 6.65
CA LEU A 449 17.53 0.40 5.31
C LEU A 449 16.49 -0.54 4.72
N CYS A 450 15.37 0.00 4.26
CA CYS A 450 14.44 -0.63 3.34
C CYS A 450 14.59 0.00 1.95
N GLU A 451 14.68 -0.82 0.91
CA GLU A 451 14.76 -0.36 -0.47
C GLU A 451 13.95 -1.27 -1.38
N VAL A 452 13.17 -0.67 -2.29
CA VAL A 452 12.37 -1.36 -3.29
C VAL A 452 12.84 -0.90 -4.66
N ARG A 453 13.21 -1.84 -5.53
CA ARG A 453 13.60 -1.56 -6.93
C ARG A 453 12.74 -2.33 -7.90
N ASP A 454 12.60 -1.79 -9.10
CA ASP A 454 12.03 -2.51 -10.24
C ASP A 454 13.08 -3.34 -11.00
N ALA A 455 12.62 -4.06 -12.04
CA ALA A 455 13.45 -4.86 -12.93
C ALA A 455 14.59 -4.09 -13.63
N SER A 456 14.46 -2.78 -13.80
CA SER A 456 15.50 -1.92 -14.40
C SER A 456 16.57 -1.49 -13.38
N GLY A 457 16.33 -1.76 -12.10
CA GLY A 457 17.14 -1.30 -10.99
C GLY A 457 16.78 0.09 -10.47
N ALA A 458 15.75 0.73 -11.03
CA ALA A 458 15.26 2.02 -10.56
C ALA A 458 14.67 1.87 -9.17
N ILE A 459 15.02 2.80 -8.27
CA ILE A 459 14.53 2.82 -6.89
C ILE A 459 13.09 3.33 -6.91
N LEU A 460 12.17 2.49 -6.46
CA LEU A 460 10.75 2.81 -6.32
C LEU A 460 10.45 3.44 -4.97
N SER A 461 11.12 2.96 -3.92
CA SER A 461 11.07 3.52 -2.56
C SER A 461 12.35 3.19 -1.80
N ARG A 462 12.66 4.03 -0.82
CA ARG A 462 13.78 3.84 0.07
C ARG A 462 13.51 4.56 1.39
N ASP A 463 13.61 3.82 2.48
CA ASP A 463 13.27 4.28 3.82
C ASP A 463 14.33 3.80 4.81
N LEU A 464 14.63 4.61 5.84
CA LEU A 464 15.47 4.23 6.97
C LEU A 464 14.58 4.13 8.21
N ILE A 465 14.55 2.96 8.82
CA ILE A 465 13.69 2.66 9.97
C ILE A 465 14.60 2.44 11.17
N GLU A 466 14.34 3.06 12.32
CA GLU A 466 15.06 2.72 13.55
C GLU A 466 14.70 1.30 13.98
N THR A 467 15.71 0.48 14.27
CA THR A 467 15.52 -0.96 14.46
C THR A 467 16.47 -1.53 15.49
N GLU A 468 15.95 -2.31 16.43
CA GLU A 468 16.75 -3.18 17.27
C GLU A 468 16.85 -4.59 16.67
N MET A 469 18.08 -5.08 16.46
CA MET A 469 18.33 -6.47 16.06
C MET A 469 18.68 -7.32 17.28
N PRO A 470 18.01 -8.48 17.49
CA PRO A 470 18.40 -9.41 18.54
C PRO A 470 19.84 -9.91 18.32
N GLU A 471 20.75 -9.77 19.28
CA GLU A 471 22.14 -10.20 19.08
C GLU A 471 22.27 -11.71 18.85
N SER A 472 21.42 -12.50 19.52
CA SER A 472 21.39 -13.96 19.45
C SER A 472 19.96 -14.49 19.35
N GLY A 473 19.81 -15.73 18.89
CA GLY A 473 18.52 -16.40 18.77
C GLY A 473 18.57 -17.61 17.83
N ASP A 474 17.55 -18.46 17.90
CA ASP A 474 17.32 -19.49 16.91
C ASP A 474 16.74 -18.83 15.64
N TRP A 475 17.65 -18.48 14.72
CA TRP A 475 17.30 -17.79 13.49
C TRP A 475 16.68 -18.75 12.47
N HIS A 476 15.66 -18.27 11.77
CA HIS A 476 15.15 -18.92 10.57
C HIS A 476 14.65 -17.88 9.56
N LEU A 477 14.70 -18.26 8.28
CA LEU A 477 14.01 -17.59 7.20
C LEU A 477 12.61 -18.18 7.10
N GLU A 478 11.59 -17.34 7.06
CA GLU A 478 10.19 -17.73 6.93
C GLU A 478 9.62 -17.18 5.62
N LEU A 479 8.97 -18.04 4.81
CA LEU A 479 8.04 -17.63 3.78
C LEU A 479 6.64 -17.65 4.38
N ALA A 480 5.95 -16.51 4.38
CA ALA A 480 4.68 -16.33 5.06
C ALA A 480 3.64 -15.66 4.16
N ALA A 481 2.36 -15.89 4.39
CA ALA A 481 1.33 -15.08 3.75
C ALA A 481 1.12 -13.78 4.54
N TYR A 482 0.75 -12.72 3.85
CA TYR A 482 0.28 -11.47 4.46
C TYR A 482 -1.23 -11.55 4.70
N ARG A 483 -1.67 -11.03 5.84
CA ARG A 483 -3.08 -10.84 6.16
C ARG A 483 -3.30 -9.44 6.70
N GLU A 484 -4.19 -8.69 6.06
CA GLU A 484 -4.67 -7.42 6.61
C GLU A 484 -5.55 -7.68 7.84
N SER A 485 -5.23 -7.02 8.96
CA SER A 485 -6.05 -7.11 10.16
C SER A 485 -7.50 -6.73 9.88
N GLY A 486 -8.45 -7.57 10.27
CA GLY A 486 -9.88 -7.32 10.07
C GLY A 486 -10.43 -7.81 8.72
N SER A 487 -9.59 -8.30 7.80
CA SER A 487 -10.11 -8.98 6.61
C SER A 487 -10.77 -10.31 7.01
N ALA A 488 -12.07 -10.40 6.75
CA ALA A 488 -12.88 -11.60 6.97
C ALA A 488 -12.79 -12.60 5.82
N THR A 489 -12.31 -12.16 4.64
CA THR A 489 -12.23 -12.99 3.44
C THR A 489 -10.86 -13.61 3.30
N VAL A 490 -10.83 -14.88 2.87
CA VAL A 490 -9.58 -15.52 2.46
C VAL A 490 -9.25 -14.97 1.09
N SER A 491 -8.16 -14.23 0.99
CA SER A 491 -7.66 -13.62 -0.24
C SER A 491 -6.34 -14.24 -0.64
N MET A 492 -6.01 -14.19 -1.92
CA MET A 492 -4.92 -14.94 -2.54
C MET A 492 -3.88 -14.01 -3.16
N SER A 493 -2.62 -14.40 -3.03
CA SER A 493 -1.51 -13.79 -3.74
C SER A 493 -0.67 -14.86 -4.42
N ARG A 494 -0.18 -14.56 -5.62
CA ARG A 494 0.66 -15.43 -6.44
C ARG A 494 1.90 -14.67 -6.88
N ILE A 495 3.07 -15.19 -6.49
CA ILE A 495 4.37 -14.66 -6.91
C ILE A 495 5.27 -15.78 -7.43
N ALA A 496 6.31 -15.43 -8.17
CA ALA A 496 7.45 -16.31 -8.42
C ALA A 496 8.67 -15.77 -7.65
N LEU A 497 9.13 -16.50 -6.64
CA LEU A 497 10.33 -16.12 -5.89
C LEU A 497 11.56 -16.62 -6.65
N ARG A 498 12.39 -15.70 -7.15
CA ARG A 498 13.59 -16.00 -7.97
C ARG A 498 14.80 -16.30 -7.13
N ALA A 499 15.09 -15.42 -6.18
CA ALA A 499 16.25 -15.53 -5.32
C ALA A 499 16.00 -14.86 -3.97
N VAL A 500 16.66 -15.39 -2.95
CA VAL A 500 16.81 -14.77 -1.64
C VAL A 500 18.29 -14.71 -1.30
N THR A 501 18.84 -13.51 -1.14
CA THR A 501 20.21 -13.29 -0.67
C THR A 501 20.18 -12.93 0.81
N LEU A 502 20.81 -13.75 1.63
CA LEU A 502 21.01 -13.52 3.06
C LEU A 502 22.35 -12.82 3.27
N ILE A 503 22.37 -11.73 4.03
CA ILE A 503 23.58 -10.99 4.41
C ILE A 503 23.84 -11.27 5.89
N GLY A 504 25.02 -11.78 6.24
CA GLY A 504 25.38 -12.10 7.62
C GLY A 504 24.76 -13.38 8.18
N TYR A 505 24.26 -14.27 7.31
CA TYR A 505 23.72 -15.57 7.70
C TYR A 505 24.25 -16.69 6.81
N GLU A 506 24.32 -17.88 7.39
CA GLU A 506 24.51 -19.15 6.70
C GLU A 506 23.31 -20.07 6.98
N VAL A 507 23.00 -20.96 6.05
CA VAL A 507 21.99 -22.00 6.27
C VAL A 507 22.51 -22.96 7.33
N ALA A 508 21.74 -23.17 8.41
CA ALA A 508 22.12 -24.10 9.45
C ALA A 508 22.00 -25.54 8.92
N PRO A 509 22.94 -26.45 9.26
CA PRO A 509 22.84 -27.84 8.85
C PRO A 509 21.53 -28.44 9.37
N GLU A 510 20.88 -29.18 8.47
CA GLU A 510 19.54 -29.73 8.61
C GLU A 510 19.33 -30.39 9.98
N ARG A 511 18.51 -29.76 10.84
CA ARG A 511 17.77 -30.54 11.84
C ARG A 511 16.64 -31.20 11.07
N ALA A 512 16.70 -32.52 10.91
CA ALA A 512 15.61 -33.29 10.33
C ALA A 512 14.31 -32.91 11.05
N ALA A 513 13.52 -32.04 10.43
CA ALA A 513 12.19 -31.76 10.90
C ALA A 513 11.43 -33.09 10.79
N PRO A 514 10.65 -33.48 11.81
CA PRO A 514 9.80 -34.65 11.68
C PRO A 514 8.94 -34.42 10.45
N SER A 515 9.08 -35.29 9.45
CA SER A 515 8.22 -35.27 8.28
C SER A 515 6.79 -35.38 8.80
N THR A 516 6.04 -34.29 8.65
CA THR A 516 4.62 -34.34 8.94
C THR A 516 4.03 -35.36 7.98
N PRO A 517 3.14 -36.26 8.44
CA PRO A 517 2.44 -37.17 7.55
C PRO A 517 1.83 -36.34 6.42
N GLU A 518 2.27 -36.57 5.19
CA GLU A 518 1.77 -35.89 4.01
C GLU A 518 0.24 -35.88 4.08
N ALA A 519 -0.35 -34.68 4.09
CA ALA A 519 -1.79 -34.55 4.21
C ALA A 519 -2.44 -35.28 3.04
N ARG A 520 -3.60 -35.91 3.28
CA ARG A 520 -4.29 -36.70 2.25
C ARG A 520 -4.51 -35.86 0.98
N LEU A 521 -4.77 -34.56 1.13
CA LEU A 521 -4.96 -33.63 0.04
C LEU A 521 -3.72 -33.50 -0.87
N ASP A 522 -2.50 -33.43 -0.33
CA ASP A 522 -1.26 -33.28 -1.13
C ASP A 522 -1.01 -34.48 -2.05
N ARG A 523 -1.44 -35.67 -1.63
CA ARG A 523 -1.46 -36.86 -2.49
C ARG A 523 -2.48 -36.71 -3.61
N ALA A 524 -3.69 -36.22 -3.32
CA ALA A 524 -4.72 -35.98 -4.32
C ALA A 524 -4.24 -35.00 -5.41
N VAL A 525 -3.57 -33.91 -5.00
CA VAL A 525 -2.98 -32.91 -5.91
C VAL A 525 -1.94 -33.55 -6.83
N ARG A 526 -1.00 -34.30 -6.25
CA ARG A 526 0.03 -35.01 -7.02
C ARG A 526 -0.59 -35.98 -8.02
N TYR A 527 -1.66 -36.69 -7.65
CA TYR A 527 -2.39 -37.56 -8.57
C TYR A 527 -3.10 -36.78 -9.69
N ALA A 528 -3.77 -35.66 -9.37
CA ALA A 528 -4.43 -34.82 -10.36
C ALA A 528 -3.43 -34.27 -11.40
N ARG A 529 -2.32 -33.68 -10.93
CA ARG A 529 -1.25 -33.15 -11.79
C ARG A 529 -0.53 -34.24 -12.58
N ALA A 530 -0.37 -35.43 -12.01
CA ALA A 530 0.17 -36.61 -12.70
C ALA A 530 -0.82 -37.24 -13.71
N ARG A 531 -2.00 -36.65 -13.90
CA ARG A 531 -3.08 -37.14 -14.76
C ARG A 531 -3.58 -38.54 -14.38
N ASP A 532 -3.67 -38.81 -13.07
CA ASP A 532 -4.36 -39.98 -12.50
C ASP A 532 -5.68 -39.54 -11.82
N PRO A 533 -6.72 -39.23 -12.63
CA PRO A 533 -7.99 -38.69 -12.12
C PRO A 533 -8.74 -39.70 -11.25
N ALA A 534 -8.48 -41.00 -11.37
CA ALA A 534 -9.12 -42.01 -10.53
C ALA A 534 -8.63 -41.92 -9.07
N ARG A 535 -7.31 -41.88 -8.86
CA ARG A 535 -6.74 -41.73 -7.51
C ARG A 535 -6.98 -40.35 -6.91
N ALA A 536 -6.96 -39.31 -7.74
CA ALA A 536 -7.34 -37.96 -7.30
C ALA A 536 -8.78 -37.95 -6.75
N ARG A 537 -9.74 -38.55 -7.48
CA ARG A 537 -11.14 -38.68 -7.05
C ARG A 537 -11.29 -39.46 -5.74
N GLU A 538 -10.63 -40.62 -5.63
CA GLU A 538 -10.69 -41.45 -4.41
C GLU A 538 -10.18 -40.66 -3.19
N THR A 539 -9.06 -39.96 -3.36
CA THR A 539 -8.44 -39.19 -2.27
C THR A 539 -9.27 -37.97 -1.89
N LEU A 540 -9.81 -37.24 -2.87
CA LEU A 540 -10.73 -36.10 -2.63
C LEU A 540 -12.00 -36.55 -1.90
N ARG A 541 -12.59 -37.69 -2.30
CA ARG A 541 -13.75 -38.27 -1.60
C ARG A 541 -13.43 -38.56 -0.14
N ALA A 542 -12.27 -39.15 0.14
CA ALA A 542 -11.85 -39.43 1.52
C ALA A 542 -11.63 -38.16 2.38
N VAL A 543 -11.23 -37.04 1.77
CA VAL A 543 -11.14 -35.74 2.45
C VAL A 543 -12.53 -35.20 2.75
N LEU A 544 -13.43 -35.22 1.77
CA LEU A 544 -14.81 -34.74 1.89
C LEU A 544 -15.62 -35.53 2.92
N ASP A 545 -15.49 -36.86 2.93
CA ASP A 545 -16.18 -37.74 3.87
C ASP A 545 -15.73 -37.51 5.32
N ALA A 546 -14.48 -37.10 5.53
CA ALA A 546 -13.94 -36.81 6.85
C ALA A 546 -14.53 -35.53 7.47
N ARG A 547 -14.97 -34.57 6.64
CA ARG A 547 -15.52 -33.26 7.05
C ARG A 547 -14.66 -32.51 8.07
N ASP A 548 -13.36 -32.73 8.06
CA ASP A 548 -12.43 -32.04 8.96
C ASP A 548 -12.31 -30.57 8.52
N PRO A 549 -12.58 -29.59 9.40
CA PRO A 549 -12.57 -28.18 9.01
C PRO A 549 -11.23 -27.69 8.44
N ALA A 550 -10.10 -28.22 8.91
CA ALA A 550 -8.77 -27.81 8.43
C ALA A 550 -8.47 -28.39 7.04
N GLU A 551 -8.80 -29.66 6.82
CA GLU A 551 -8.73 -30.28 5.48
C GLU A 551 -9.72 -29.63 4.50
N MET A 552 -10.90 -29.20 4.95
CA MET A 552 -11.86 -28.47 4.13
C MET A 552 -11.36 -27.06 3.76
N ALA A 553 -10.74 -26.34 4.69
CA ALA A 553 -10.10 -25.05 4.39
C ALA A 553 -8.97 -25.23 3.37
N ARG A 554 -8.13 -26.26 3.53
CA ARG A 554 -7.09 -26.62 2.56
C ARG A 554 -7.66 -26.99 1.20
N LEU A 555 -8.73 -27.79 1.16
CA LEU A 555 -9.42 -28.13 -0.07
C LEU A 555 -9.92 -26.86 -0.77
N ARG A 556 -10.55 -25.92 -0.05
CA ARG A 556 -11.02 -24.66 -0.63
C ARG A 556 -9.90 -23.84 -1.27
N ARG A 557 -8.73 -23.77 -0.62
CA ARG A 557 -7.52 -23.11 -1.17
C ARG A 557 -7.02 -23.82 -2.41
N PHE A 558 -6.94 -25.15 -2.36
CA PHE A 558 -6.51 -25.99 -3.47
C PHE A 558 -7.40 -25.79 -4.70
N LEU A 559 -8.72 -25.85 -4.52
CA LEU A 559 -9.69 -25.62 -5.60
C LEU A 559 -9.50 -24.26 -6.27
N ARG A 560 -9.11 -23.24 -5.50
CA ARG A 560 -8.88 -21.89 -6.03
C ARG A 560 -7.55 -21.75 -6.78
N GLN A 561 -6.53 -22.52 -6.42
CA GLN A 561 -5.19 -22.40 -6.98
C GLN A 561 -5.03 -23.10 -8.35
N ASP A 562 -5.52 -24.33 -8.48
CA ASP A 562 -5.35 -25.15 -9.69
C ASP A 562 -6.73 -25.46 -10.32
N LEU A 563 -7.56 -24.43 -10.40
CA LEU A 563 -8.96 -24.52 -10.77
C LEU A 563 -9.18 -25.34 -12.06
N ASP A 564 -8.41 -25.05 -13.11
CA ASP A 564 -8.51 -25.73 -14.42
C ASP A 564 -8.11 -27.21 -14.38
N ASP A 565 -7.08 -27.55 -13.60
CA ASP A 565 -6.58 -28.92 -13.51
C ASP A 565 -7.50 -29.81 -12.65
N ILE A 566 -8.12 -29.21 -11.63
CA ILE A 566 -8.94 -29.95 -10.67
C ILE A 566 -10.38 -30.04 -11.15
N TRP A 567 -10.90 -28.98 -11.77
CA TRP A 567 -12.32 -28.87 -12.12
C TRP A 567 -12.89 -30.12 -12.80
N PRO A 568 -12.22 -30.74 -13.80
CA PRO A 568 -12.72 -31.97 -14.42
C PRO A 568 -12.83 -33.15 -13.45
N VAL A 569 -11.87 -33.32 -12.55
CA VAL A 569 -11.84 -34.37 -11.51
C VAL A 569 -13.00 -34.19 -10.53
N VAL A 570 -13.30 -32.94 -10.27
CA VAL A 570 -14.22 -32.46 -9.26
C VAL A 570 -15.67 -32.51 -9.75
N ALA A 571 -15.93 -32.14 -11.00
CA ALA A 571 -17.27 -32.08 -11.60
C ALA A 571 -17.92 -33.47 -11.66
N GLU A 572 -17.10 -34.52 -11.58
CA GLU A 572 -17.50 -35.92 -11.52
C GLU A 572 -17.79 -36.44 -10.09
N LEU A 573 -17.42 -35.68 -9.03
CA LEU A 573 -17.72 -36.03 -7.64
C LEU A 573 -19.17 -35.63 -7.28
N ASP A 574 -19.75 -36.28 -6.26
CA ASP A 574 -21.16 -36.11 -5.87
C ASP A 574 -21.57 -34.62 -5.77
N ARG A 575 -22.54 -34.23 -6.59
CA ARG A 575 -22.79 -32.84 -6.99
C ARG A 575 -23.20 -31.93 -5.84
N GLY A 576 -23.81 -32.44 -4.76
CA GLY A 576 -24.38 -31.59 -3.70
C GLY A 576 -23.35 -30.86 -2.84
N VAL A 577 -22.62 -31.60 -2.00
CA VAL A 577 -21.68 -31.02 -1.02
C VAL A 577 -20.52 -30.31 -1.72
N TYR A 578 -20.12 -30.81 -2.87
CA TYR A 578 -18.97 -30.28 -3.59
C TYR A 578 -19.26 -28.91 -4.22
N GLN A 579 -20.42 -28.77 -4.89
CA GLN A 579 -20.82 -27.50 -5.52
C GLN A 579 -20.92 -26.37 -4.50
N GLU A 580 -21.36 -26.65 -3.27
CA GLU A 580 -21.41 -25.64 -2.21
C GLU A 580 -20.03 -25.17 -1.75
N GLN A 581 -19.09 -26.10 -1.56
CA GLN A 581 -17.74 -25.75 -1.11
C GLN A 581 -16.96 -25.03 -2.19
N PHE A 582 -17.13 -25.46 -3.43
CA PHE A 582 -16.55 -24.81 -4.60
C PHE A 582 -17.13 -23.41 -4.82
N ALA A 583 -18.45 -23.29 -4.75
CA ALA A 583 -19.11 -22.00 -4.86
C ALA A 583 -18.73 -21.06 -3.71
N ALA A 584 -18.44 -21.60 -2.51
CA ALA A 584 -17.96 -20.79 -1.40
C ALA A 584 -16.55 -20.26 -1.68
N SER A 585 -15.64 -21.11 -2.17
CA SER A 585 -14.28 -20.70 -2.60
C SER A 585 -14.30 -19.65 -3.69
N LEU A 586 -15.17 -19.80 -4.69
CA LEU A 586 -15.24 -18.87 -5.82
C LEU A 586 -16.05 -17.62 -5.50
N SER A 587 -17.06 -17.68 -4.63
CA SER A 587 -17.82 -16.52 -4.17
C SER A 587 -16.90 -15.45 -3.59
N ASP A 588 -15.93 -15.86 -2.76
CA ASP A 588 -14.98 -14.92 -2.15
C ASP A 588 -14.07 -14.27 -3.20
N ALA A 589 -13.70 -15.01 -4.26
CA ALA A 589 -12.89 -14.50 -5.35
C ALA A 589 -13.67 -13.59 -6.32
N ALA A 590 -14.88 -14.01 -6.71
CA ALA A 590 -15.74 -13.31 -7.66
C ALA A 590 -16.31 -12.00 -7.10
N ARG A 591 -16.33 -11.81 -5.77
CA ARG A 591 -16.75 -10.55 -5.16
C ARG A 591 -15.83 -9.38 -5.48
N TYR A 592 -14.54 -9.64 -5.70
CA TYR A 592 -13.53 -8.59 -5.77
C TYR A 592 -12.75 -8.58 -7.09
N TYR A 593 -12.70 -9.70 -7.84
CA TYR A 593 -11.84 -9.83 -9.02
C TYR A 593 -12.46 -10.62 -10.18
N LEU A 594 -12.22 -10.13 -11.40
CA LEU A 594 -12.46 -10.86 -12.65
C LEU A 594 -11.11 -11.27 -13.27
N ASP A 595 -10.29 -12.00 -12.50
CA ASP A 595 -9.07 -12.63 -13.02
C ASP A 595 -9.42 -13.48 -14.27
N PRO A 596 -8.58 -13.48 -15.34
CA PRO A 596 -8.79 -14.33 -16.51
C PRO A 596 -9.07 -15.81 -16.18
N GLU A 597 -8.41 -16.40 -15.19
CA GLU A 597 -8.63 -17.80 -14.78
C GLU A 597 -10.04 -17.98 -14.18
N ILE A 598 -10.47 -17.03 -13.34
CA ILE A 598 -11.82 -17.02 -12.75
C ILE A 598 -12.88 -16.79 -13.83
N ARG A 599 -12.58 -15.93 -14.82
CA ARG A 599 -13.48 -15.65 -15.95
C ARG A 599 -13.80 -16.91 -16.72
N ASP A 600 -12.80 -17.69 -17.10
CA ASP A 600 -13.02 -18.91 -17.89
C ASP A 600 -13.95 -19.87 -17.15
N VAL A 601 -13.74 -20.05 -15.84
CA VAL A 601 -14.60 -20.90 -15.01
C VAL A 601 -16.00 -20.33 -14.82
N LEU A 602 -16.15 -19.03 -14.54
CA LEU A 602 -17.47 -18.39 -14.44
C LEU A 602 -18.24 -18.45 -15.77
N THR A 603 -17.56 -18.56 -16.91
CA THR A 603 -18.22 -18.75 -18.21
C THR A 603 -18.51 -20.21 -18.56
N SER A 604 -18.05 -21.17 -17.76
CA SER A 604 -18.22 -22.59 -18.06
C SER A 604 -19.70 -23.03 -17.94
N PRO A 605 -20.18 -23.94 -18.82
CA PRO A 605 -21.55 -24.45 -18.78
C PRO A 605 -21.92 -25.09 -17.43
N GLU A 606 -20.95 -25.68 -16.75
CA GLU A 606 -21.16 -26.36 -15.48
C GLU A 606 -21.55 -25.39 -14.36
N ILE A 607 -21.10 -24.13 -14.39
CA ILE A 607 -21.56 -23.09 -13.43
C ILE A 607 -23.00 -22.67 -13.74
N GLU A 608 -23.37 -22.62 -15.02
CA GLU A 608 -24.72 -22.26 -15.46
C GLU A 608 -25.77 -23.26 -14.98
N GLU A 609 -25.40 -24.54 -14.94
CA GLU A 609 -26.23 -25.63 -14.45
C GLU A 609 -26.28 -25.76 -12.91
N LEU A 610 -25.51 -24.95 -12.16
CA LEU A 610 -25.50 -25.02 -10.69
C LEU A 610 -26.85 -24.63 -10.09
N PRO A 611 -27.52 -25.49 -9.31
CA PRO A 611 -28.75 -25.12 -8.62
C PRO A 611 -28.49 -23.97 -7.63
N LEU A 612 -29.26 -22.89 -7.73
CA LEU A 612 -29.19 -21.73 -6.82
C LEU A 612 -29.88 -22.02 -5.49
N ARG A 613 -29.43 -23.06 -4.78
CA ARG A 613 -29.99 -23.52 -3.50
C ARG A 613 -29.12 -23.19 -2.30
N SER A 614 -27.98 -22.54 -2.52
CA SER A 614 -27.06 -22.13 -1.46
C SER A 614 -26.59 -20.69 -1.69
N ARG A 615 -26.24 -19.98 -0.61
CA ARG A 615 -25.66 -18.62 -0.68
C ARG A 615 -24.43 -18.55 -1.57
N ALA A 616 -23.64 -19.62 -1.56
CA ALA A 616 -22.45 -19.76 -2.37
C ALA A 616 -22.77 -19.80 -3.88
N ALA A 617 -23.74 -20.62 -4.29
CA ALA A 617 -24.19 -20.70 -5.68
C ALA A 617 -24.83 -19.38 -6.13
N MET A 618 -25.57 -18.72 -5.24
CA MET A 618 -26.14 -17.39 -5.49
C MET A 618 -25.04 -16.35 -5.74
N ALA A 619 -24.00 -16.32 -4.89
CA ALA A 619 -22.87 -15.41 -5.07
C ALA A 619 -22.08 -15.69 -6.36
N LEU A 620 -21.99 -16.94 -6.82
CA LEU A 620 -21.43 -17.27 -8.13
C LEU A 620 -22.25 -16.72 -9.30
N ALA A 621 -23.58 -16.84 -9.23
CA ALA A 621 -24.47 -16.27 -10.25
C ALA A 621 -24.31 -14.75 -10.31
N TRP A 622 -24.25 -14.08 -9.15
CA TRP A 622 -23.93 -12.67 -9.05
C TRP A 622 -22.56 -12.32 -9.66
N GLY A 623 -21.54 -13.17 -9.42
CA GLY A 623 -20.23 -13.06 -10.07
C GLY A 623 -20.31 -13.13 -11.60
N ARG A 624 -21.14 -14.03 -12.14
CA ARG A 624 -21.39 -14.15 -13.59
C ARG A 624 -22.10 -12.93 -14.15
N VAL A 625 -23.12 -12.40 -13.48
CA VAL A 625 -23.80 -11.16 -13.89
C VAL A 625 -22.78 -10.03 -14.02
N ARG A 626 -21.92 -9.84 -13.01
CA ARG A 626 -20.86 -8.82 -13.03
C ARG A 626 -19.85 -9.05 -14.14
N LEU A 627 -19.43 -10.29 -14.36
CA LEU A 627 -18.54 -10.65 -15.46
C LEU A 627 -19.14 -10.33 -16.83
N PHE A 628 -20.39 -10.73 -17.06
CA PHE A 628 -21.09 -10.49 -18.32
C PHE A 628 -21.33 -8.99 -18.55
N GLN A 629 -21.62 -8.21 -17.52
CA GLN A 629 -21.64 -6.75 -17.62
C GLN A 629 -20.26 -6.18 -18.02
N ALA A 630 -19.19 -6.60 -17.35
CA ALA A 630 -17.84 -6.11 -17.61
C ALA A 630 -17.28 -6.52 -18.99
N THR A 631 -17.84 -7.57 -19.60
CA THR A 631 -17.44 -8.07 -20.93
C THR A 631 -18.43 -7.71 -22.04
N ASP A 632 -19.33 -6.75 -21.78
CA ASP A 632 -20.35 -6.29 -22.74
C ASP A 632 -21.23 -7.42 -23.31
N GLN A 633 -21.65 -8.34 -22.44
CA GLN A 633 -22.56 -9.46 -22.74
C GLN A 633 -23.90 -9.30 -21.99
N PRO A 634 -24.63 -8.19 -22.20
CA PRO A 634 -25.78 -7.83 -21.37
C PRO A 634 -26.92 -8.85 -21.41
N GLU A 635 -27.15 -9.54 -22.53
CA GLU A 635 -28.18 -10.59 -22.63
C GLU A 635 -27.87 -11.81 -21.75
N ARG A 636 -26.59 -12.19 -21.61
CA ARG A 636 -26.19 -13.27 -20.69
C ARG A 636 -26.32 -12.85 -19.24
N ALA A 637 -26.02 -11.59 -18.94
CA ALA A 637 -26.25 -11.02 -17.62
C ALA A 637 -27.74 -11.04 -17.25
N LEU A 638 -28.63 -10.66 -18.17
CA LEU A 638 -30.08 -10.71 -17.98
C LEU A 638 -30.60 -12.15 -17.80
N ALA A 639 -30.12 -13.10 -18.59
CA ALA A 639 -30.47 -14.51 -18.43
C ALA A 639 -30.09 -15.05 -17.04
N GLU A 640 -28.92 -14.64 -16.53
CA GLU A 640 -28.47 -15.04 -15.20
C GLU A 640 -29.25 -14.34 -14.08
N LEU A 641 -29.62 -13.08 -14.24
CA LEU A 641 -30.51 -12.35 -13.31
C LEU A 641 -31.90 -12.98 -13.24
N ALA A 642 -32.46 -13.41 -14.38
CA ALA A 642 -33.72 -14.16 -14.40
C ALA A 642 -33.61 -15.47 -13.61
N ARG A 643 -32.49 -16.19 -13.75
CA ARG A 643 -32.21 -17.41 -12.99
C ARG A 643 -32.14 -17.16 -11.48
N ILE A 644 -31.57 -16.02 -11.05
CA ILE A 644 -31.55 -15.57 -9.65
C ILE A 644 -32.97 -15.31 -9.14
N LEU A 645 -33.79 -14.60 -9.93
CA LEU A 645 -35.18 -14.30 -9.58
C LEU A 645 -36.06 -15.56 -9.47
N ASP A 646 -35.80 -16.58 -10.30
CA ASP A 646 -36.52 -17.86 -10.29
C ASP A 646 -36.02 -18.82 -9.19
N ALA A 647 -34.92 -18.50 -8.49
CA ALA A 647 -34.31 -19.38 -7.51
C ALA A 647 -35.18 -19.50 -6.24
N PRO A 648 -35.33 -20.72 -5.66
CA PRO A 648 -35.99 -20.87 -4.38
C PRO A 648 -35.17 -20.18 -3.27
N ALA A 649 -35.84 -19.35 -2.48
CA ALA A 649 -35.26 -18.67 -1.32
C ALA A 649 -34.47 -19.63 -0.41
N THR A 650 -33.20 -19.31 -0.14
CA THR A 650 -32.38 -20.07 0.83
C THR A 650 -32.68 -19.64 2.26
N ASP A 651 -33.01 -18.36 2.46
CA ASP A 651 -33.53 -17.73 3.68
C ASP A 651 -34.58 -16.68 3.24
N PRO A 652 -35.76 -16.58 3.88
CA PRO A 652 -36.75 -15.55 3.57
C PRO A 652 -36.22 -14.10 3.62
N GLY A 653 -35.22 -13.82 4.47
CA GLY A 653 -34.59 -12.50 4.55
C GLY A 653 -33.74 -12.19 3.31
N ASP A 654 -32.75 -13.06 3.04
CA ASP A 654 -31.83 -12.91 1.92
C ASP A 654 -32.54 -12.91 0.57
N ALA A 655 -33.61 -13.70 0.42
CA ALA A 655 -34.33 -13.81 -0.84
C ALA A 655 -35.01 -12.50 -1.27
N ARG A 656 -35.38 -11.64 -0.31
CA ARG A 656 -35.91 -10.31 -0.63
C ARG A 656 -34.79 -9.40 -1.12
N ASP A 657 -33.64 -9.43 -0.43
CA ASP A 657 -32.48 -8.60 -0.80
C ASP A 657 -31.90 -8.99 -2.16
N ASP A 658 -31.71 -10.30 -2.42
CA ASP A 658 -31.24 -10.83 -3.70
C ASP A 658 -32.22 -10.50 -4.85
N ALA A 659 -33.53 -10.68 -4.64
CA ALA A 659 -34.53 -10.35 -5.66
C ALA A 659 -34.56 -8.85 -5.96
N SER A 660 -34.56 -8.00 -4.92
CA SER A 660 -34.49 -6.56 -5.07
C SER A 660 -33.23 -6.12 -5.82
N GLU A 661 -32.05 -6.62 -5.43
CA GLU A 661 -30.80 -6.31 -6.16
C GLU A 661 -30.89 -6.78 -7.62
N ALA A 662 -31.49 -7.94 -7.89
CA ALA A 662 -31.58 -8.51 -9.24
C ALA A 662 -32.52 -7.71 -10.15
N HIS A 663 -33.63 -7.20 -9.59
CA HIS A 663 -34.51 -6.27 -10.29
C HIS A 663 -33.81 -4.94 -10.58
N LEU A 664 -33.08 -4.35 -9.62
CA LEU A 664 -32.35 -3.10 -9.85
C LEU A 664 -31.25 -3.26 -10.92
N MET A 665 -30.49 -4.37 -10.88
CA MET A 665 -29.48 -4.66 -11.89
C MET A 665 -30.11 -4.91 -13.27
N SER A 666 -31.19 -5.68 -13.35
CA SER A 666 -31.92 -5.91 -14.61
C SER A 666 -32.38 -4.60 -15.23
N ALA A 667 -32.97 -3.71 -14.43
CA ALA A 667 -33.41 -2.39 -14.87
C ALA A 667 -32.24 -1.57 -15.46
N ARG A 668 -31.08 -1.56 -14.80
CA ARG A 668 -29.90 -0.84 -15.28
C ARG A 668 -29.36 -1.38 -16.60
N ILE A 669 -29.27 -2.71 -16.74
CA ILE A 669 -28.80 -3.34 -17.99
C ILE A 669 -29.77 -3.04 -19.14
N LEU A 670 -31.08 -3.27 -18.93
CA LEU A 670 -32.12 -3.04 -19.93
C LEU A 670 -32.18 -1.57 -20.37
N TRP A 671 -32.04 -0.63 -19.43
CA TRP A 671 -31.98 0.80 -19.75
C TRP A 671 -30.77 1.14 -20.63
N THR A 672 -29.59 0.61 -20.31
CA THR A 672 -28.37 0.80 -21.11
C THR A 672 -28.52 0.23 -22.53
N MET A 673 -29.32 -0.83 -22.70
CA MET A 673 -29.65 -1.42 -24.00
C MET A 673 -30.77 -0.68 -24.77
N GLY A 674 -31.34 0.38 -24.20
CA GLY A 674 -32.47 1.12 -24.80
C GLY A 674 -33.84 0.43 -24.66
N ARG A 675 -33.97 -0.59 -23.79
CA ARG A 675 -35.22 -1.32 -23.49
C ARG A 675 -35.96 -0.69 -22.31
N SER A 676 -36.31 0.59 -22.45
CA SER A 676 -36.78 1.43 -21.34
C SER A 676 -38.08 0.96 -20.68
N ASP A 677 -38.98 0.30 -21.42
CA ASP A 677 -40.25 -0.18 -20.83
C ASP A 677 -40.01 -1.37 -19.90
N GLU A 678 -39.21 -2.35 -20.33
CA GLU A 678 -38.82 -3.49 -19.50
C GLU A 678 -37.98 -3.05 -18.30
N ALA A 679 -37.09 -2.07 -18.50
CA ALA A 679 -36.31 -1.48 -17.42
C ALA A 679 -37.21 -0.84 -16.36
N ARG A 680 -38.30 -0.17 -16.78
CA ARG A 680 -39.28 0.44 -15.89
C ARG A 680 -40.02 -0.60 -15.06
N ASP A 681 -40.37 -1.73 -15.65
CA ASP A 681 -41.08 -2.81 -14.94
C ASP A 681 -40.18 -3.41 -13.86
N HIS A 682 -38.93 -3.75 -14.17
CA HIS A 682 -38.00 -4.22 -13.15
C HIS A 682 -37.72 -3.17 -12.06
N ALA A 683 -37.62 -1.89 -12.41
CA ALA A 683 -37.43 -0.84 -11.42
C ALA A 683 -38.66 -0.71 -10.48
N ARG A 684 -39.89 -0.93 -10.97
CA ARG A 684 -41.09 -0.95 -10.12
C ARG A 684 -41.06 -2.13 -9.16
N ASP A 685 -40.68 -3.30 -9.65
CA ASP A 685 -40.55 -4.50 -8.82
C ASP A 685 -39.49 -4.33 -7.73
N PHE A 686 -38.36 -3.67 -8.03
CA PHE A 686 -37.36 -3.30 -7.03
C PHE A 686 -37.94 -2.39 -5.93
N VAL A 687 -38.67 -1.33 -6.32
CA VAL A 687 -39.29 -0.40 -5.36
C VAL A 687 -40.34 -1.11 -4.51
N ALA A 688 -41.17 -1.97 -5.11
CA ALA A 688 -42.22 -2.72 -4.42
C ALA A 688 -41.67 -3.81 -3.49
N GLY A 689 -40.53 -4.42 -3.85
CA GLY A 689 -39.86 -5.46 -3.05
C GLY A 689 -39.00 -4.91 -1.90
N SER A 690 -38.61 -3.63 -1.96
CA SER A 690 -37.74 -3.00 -0.96
C SER A 690 -38.43 -2.82 0.39
N ALA A 691 -37.67 -3.01 1.48
CA ALA A 691 -38.12 -2.68 2.83
C ALA A 691 -38.36 -1.17 3.03
N THR A 692 -37.78 -0.32 2.18
CA THR A 692 -37.90 1.14 2.19
C THR A 692 -38.22 1.67 0.78
N PRO A 693 -39.48 1.59 0.33
CA PRO A 693 -39.87 1.96 -1.04
C PRO A 693 -39.48 3.39 -1.44
N ASP A 694 -39.59 4.36 -0.54
CA ASP A 694 -39.18 5.75 -0.79
C ASP A 694 -37.69 5.88 -1.08
N LEU A 695 -36.85 5.16 -0.33
CA LEU A 695 -35.40 5.16 -0.57
C LEU A 695 -35.07 4.43 -1.87
N ALA A 696 -35.74 3.31 -2.16
CA ALA A 696 -35.58 2.59 -3.42
C ALA A 696 -35.99 3.45 -4.62
N ALA A 697 -37.08 4.21 -4.55
CA ALA A 697 -37.52 5.14 -5.58
C ALA A 697 -36.48 6.26 -5.82
N LYS A 698 -35.87 6.77 -4.74
CA LYS A 698 -34.74 7.72 -4.83
C LYS A 698 -33.51 7.10 -5.50
N ILE A 699 -33.18 5.85 -5.17
CA ILE A 699 -32.08 5.09 -5.81
C ILE A 699 -32.34 4.94 -7.32
N VAL A 700 -33.54 4.52 -7.71
CA VAL A 700 -33.92 4.41 -9.14
C VAL A 700 -33.80 5.75 -9.83
N SER A 701 -34.38 6.81 -9.27
CA SER A 701 -34.34 8.16 -9.87
C SER A 701 -32.90 8.69 -10.01
N ARG A 702 -32.01 8.31 -9.10
CA ARG A 702 -30.59 8.71 -9.15
C ARG A 702 -29.81 7.96 -10.23
N HIS A 703 -30.01 6.64 -10.34
CA HIS A 703 -29.23 5.80 -11.26
C HIS A 703 -29.86 5.67 -12.66
N LEU A 704 -31.18 5.90 -12.77
CA LEU A 704 -32.00 5.74 -13.96
C LEU A 704 -33.00 6.91 -14.04
N PRO A 705 -32.52 8.16 -14.26
CA PRO A 705 -33.34 9.37 -14.12
C PRO A 705 -34.56 9.42 -15.06
N ASP A 706 -34.48 8.77 -16.22
CA ASP A 706 -35.59 8.69 -17.18
C ASP A 706 -36.67 7.65 -16.79
N LEU A 707 -36.44 6.92 -15.69
CA LEU A 707 -37.32 5.87 -15.17
C LEU A 707 -37.93 6.24 -13.81
N ALA A 708 -38.03 7.52 -13.46
CA ALA A 708 -38.61 7.95 -12.17
C ALA A 708 -39.90 7.19 -11.83
N ILE A 709 -39.93 6.59 -10.63
CA ILE A 709 -41.03 5.77 -10.13
C ILE A 709 -41.57 6.44 -8.88
N ASP A 710 -42.86 6.74 -8.88
CA ASP A 710 -43.55 7.17 -7.68
C ASP A 710 -43.64 5.97 -6.71
N PRO A 711 -43.25 6.13 -5.43
CA PRO A 711 -43.42 5.08 -4.44
C PRO A 711 -44.92 4.75 -4.27
N PRO A 712 -45.26 3.47 -3.97
CA PRO A 712 -46.64 3.00 -3.87
C PRO A 712 -47.45 3.62 -2.72
#